data_AF-A0A1X7V1V9-F1
#
_entry.id   AF-A0A1X7V1V9-F1
#
_cell.length_a   1.000
_cell.length_b   1.000
_cell.length_c   1.000
_cell.angle_alpha   90.00
_cell.angle_beta   90.00
_cell.angle_gamma   90.00
#
_symmetry.space_group_name_H-M   'P 1'
#
loop_
_entity.id
_entity.type
_entity.pdbx_description
1 polymer ?
#
loop_
_entity_poly.entity_id
_entity_poly.type
_entity_poly.pdbx_seq_one_letter_code
_entity_poly.pdbx_strand_id
1 'polypeptide(L)'
;MKEYSSLSVSRWTLLVSLLLCISLVSAGSNRVQASSPGWDHIPRDVKAMVGQYAFFNCQNRLPHNRTFWLLEGRRDIFSTRYASRASIHNKGRMLRFGPLQEGDDRISINCEVLTQYGLLPSPLGMIYVQTPPKYNASSMSVFIGQPCLFEFDYSGARPDSYRWYKNGRRYYGEINRVKLTYKSIAFTKVLQHDSGIYEVQSKNIAGTGRGSSYLRVIFWWKNGTQSQHAGLSQPELPMSLAVLLAIGENKTNVTSLSGTRVQVSASDSSAYVMRLLRKLSLRASDEARMQGEGREEVENILRRMVRIVGHPLQYLNSSDMEAILNATVCRQATMQYNCLDESVLRYRTINGTCNNLFFPLNGAANMAFARMLPAVYEDGISQPLGYTQARAGKAFEGPWPSPRYISWHLVKDLDHTNSRGLTHMFMAWGQFLDHDLDLAPVFEDEVTGEELECGCNYTNRCFPIPVRHDDPVFGTRSSHSGECLPLTRSIPACRCGGQQNDLSRTQLNQLTSFIDGSQIYGSDNKKASDLRMHIGGLLKSGGVTGSRKENLPFQDKQSPMRGGGPLFDAGDPRSNEVITLSVMHTIWLREHNRIANELSEINPCWDDERIYQEARRIVGAKLQIITYEEFLPVLFGQYYSQYVSRYFGYNPFVDATIPNEFSAAAFRFGHSLIRPTFQRLDKNWNSVPEGPLPLERSFFNPSEYFKSNGTDPLLRGLLTSVSRDVDEFLNSVLTTKLFTESPEESGMDLASLNIQRGRDHGIPPYRKWREFCDNVYPRRNPPFQYPNTERVMREIYGEEGYRDGMDLWVGGLSEKKLQTAQVGPTFACILGMTFTRLRDGDRFWYESSYNFFPSQLVELRKTKLSKVVCTNADDIDTVQPNVFRSNQRRISCGAIPQTNLQLWRDNSCSPRRSTPIRTVSAQELRAW
;
A
#
# COMPACT_ATOMS: atom_id res chain seq x y z
N MET A 1 -37.93 37.08 -4.66
CA MET A 1 -39.39 37.05 -4.52
C MET A 1 -39.91 35.84 -5.28
N LYS A 2 -40.57 34.90 -4.58
CA LYS A 2 -41.50 33.82 -5.04
C LYS A 2 -41.10 33.02 -6.31
N GLU A 3 -41.10 31.69 -6.38
CA GLU A 3 -41.70 30.63 -5.58
C GLU A 3 -41.06 29.32 -6.09
N TYR A 4 -40.60 28.49 -5.15
CA TYR A 4 -40.26 27.08 -5.40
C TYR A 4 -41.57 26.29 -5.40
N SER A 5 -41.92 25.63 -6.51
CA SER A 5 -42.92 24.56 -6.50
C SER A 5 -42.57 23.45 -7.48
N SER A 6 -41.95 22.39 -6.96
CA SER A 6 -42.18 20.98 -7.34
C SER A 6 -41.03 20.14 -6.81
N LEU A 7 -41.32 19.30 -5.80
CA LEU A 7 -40.72 17.99 -5.50
C LEU A 7 -41.18 17.57 -4.08
N SER A 8 -42.42 17.10 -3.99
CA SER A 8 -42.94 16.26 -2.90
C SER A 8 -43.02 14.82 -3.45
N VAL A 9 -42.77 13.70 -2.76
CA VAL A 9 -43.37 13.26 -1.49
C VAL A 9 -42.47 12.25 -0.74
N SER A 10 -41.29 11.83 -1.26
CA SER A 10 -40.57 10.65 -0.73
C SER A 10 -39.63 10.90 0.48
N ARG A 11 -39.41 12.15 0.92
CA ARG A 11 -38.50 12.47 2.04
C ARG A 11 -39.18 12.80 3.38
N TRP A 12 -40.52 12.91 3.41
CA TRP A 12 -41.25 13.25 4.64
C TRP A 12 -41.68 12.03 5.47
N THR A 13 -41.84 10.85 4.87
CA THR A 13 -42.25 9.62 5.58
C THR A 13 -41.13 9.03 6.46
N LEU A 14 -39.87 9.28 6.11
CA LEU A 14 -38.71 8.83 6.90
C LEU A 14 -38.40 9.74 8.09
N LEU A 15 -38.67 11.05 8.00
CA LEU A 15 -38.44 11.99 9.10
C LEU A 15 -39.50 11.87 10.22
N VAL A 16 -40.76 11.61 9.85
CA VAL A 16 -41.85 11.43 10.84
C VAL A 16 -41.72 10.10 11.60
N SER A 17 -41.21 9.06 10.93
CA SER A 17 -40.93 7.76 11.58
C SER A 17 -39.74 7.82 12.56
N LEU A 18 -38.75 8.68 12.29
CA LEU A 18 -37.61 8.88 13.19
C LEU A 18 -37.96 9.76 14.41
N LEU A 19 -38.83 10.76 14.24
CA LEU A 19 -39.24 11.69 15.31
C LEU A 19 -40.26 11.08 16.30
N LEU A 20 -41.05 10.09 15.88
CA LEU A 20 -41.94 9.32 16.78
C LEU A 20 -41.20 8.26 17.62
N CYS A 21 -40.03 7.79 17.17
CA CYS A 21 -39.19 6.89 17.97
C CYS A 21 -38.34 7.61 19.03
N ILE A 22 -38.08 8.91 18.87
CA ILE A 22 -37.21 9.68 19.77
C ILE A 22 -37.96 10.30 20.97
N SER A 23 -39.30 10.31 20.96
CA SER A 23 -40.13 10.90 22.02
C SER A 23 -40.60 9.92 23.13
N LEU A 24 -40.20 8.64 23.10
CA LEU A 24 -40.59 7.63 24.10
C LEU A 24 -39.46 7.09 25.00
N VAL A 25 -38.28 7.71 25.01
CA VAL A 25 -37.18 7.33 25.92
C VAL A 25 -36.75 8.53 26.77
N SER A 26 -37.69 9.07 27.54
CA SER A 26 -37.44 10.11 28.54
C SER A 26 -38.54 10.13 29.60
N ALA A 27 -38.63 9.09 30.43
CA ALA A 27 -39.22 9.18 31.77
C ALA A 27 -38.75 7.98 32.60
N GLY A 28 -37.95 8.24 33.63
CA GLY A 28 -37.57 7.25 34.62
C GLY A 28 -38.73 6.88 35.54
N SER A 29 -38.72 5.62 35.97
CA SER A 29 -39.30 5.10 37.21
C SER A 29 -40.71 5.54 37.60
N ASN A 30 -41.70 4.71 37.26
CA ASN A 30 -42.64 4.17 38.23
C ASN A 30 -43.20 2.84 37.70
N ARG A 31 -42.94 1.74 38.43
CA ARG A 31 -43.57 0.44 38.19
C ARG A 31 -45.04 0.55 38.59
N VAL A 32 -45.94 0.57 37.61
CA VAL A 32 -47.31 0.10 37.77
C VAL A 32 -47.50 -1.03 36.76
N GLN A 33 -47.68 -2.26 37.25
CA GLN A 33 -48.04 -3.42 36.44
C GLN A 33 -49.45 -3.22 35.86
N ALA A 34 -49.57 -2.90 34.58
CA ALA A 34 -50.85 -2.97 33.88
C ALA A 34 -51.13 -4.42 33.46
N SER A 35 -52.22 -5.00 33.94
CA SER A 35 -52.80 -6.23 33.38
C SER A 35 -53.28 -5.97 31.96
N SER A 36 -52.88 -6.79 30.98
CA SER A 36 -53.48 -6.76 29.64
C SER A 36 -54.99 -7.07 29.75
N PRO A 37 -55.89 -6.25 29.18
CA PRO A 37 -57.34 -6.50 29.26
C PRO A 37 -57.69 -7.88 28.70
N GLY A 38 -58.29 -8.74 29.53
CA GLY A 38 -58.78 -10.07 29.12
C GLY A 38 -57.92 -11.28 29.47
N TRP A 39 -56.73 -11.12 30.05
CA TRP A 39 -55.86 -12.24 30.43
C TRP A 39 -55.59 -12.31 31.95
N ASP A 40 -55.66 -13.51 32.52
CA ASP A 40 -55.25 -13.77 33.93
C ASP A 40 -53.75 -14.09 34.03
N HIS A 41 -53.23 -14.85 33.07
CA HIS A 41 -51.82 -15.13 32.92
C HIS A 41 -51.39 -14.99 31.46
N ILE A 42 -50.27 -14.29 31.26
CA ILE A 42 -49.64 -14.12 29.95
C ILE A 42 -48.19 -14.60 30.02
N PRO A 43 -47.61 -15.08 28.90
CA PRO A 43 -46.17 -15.30 28.79
C PRO A 43 -45.46 -13.98 29.13
N ARG A 44 -44.58 -14.01 30.14
CA ARG A 44 -43.76 -12.86 30.55
C ARG A 44 -42.32 -13.13 30.21
N ASP A 45 -41.55 -12.06 30.04
CA ASP A 45 -40.11 -12.19 29.83
C ASP A 45 -39.43 -13.01 30.94
N VAL A 46 -38.63 -13.99 30.53
CA VAL A 46 -37.86 -14.84 31.45
C VAL A 46 -36.38 -14.58 31.24
N LYS A 47 -35.69 -14.21 32.31
CA LYS A 47 -34.22 -14.15 32.37
C LYS A 47 -33.70 -15.41 33.05
N ALA A 48 -32.88 -16.20 32.37
CA ALA A 48 -32.35 -17.45 32.92
C ALA A 48 -30.97 -17.78 32.32
N MET A 49 -30.17 -18.58 33.04
CA MET A 49 -28.83 -18.98 32.62
C MET A 49 -28.85 -20.18 31.67
N VAL A 50 -27.76 -20.39 30.93
CA VAL A 50 -27.51 -21.64 30.20
C VAL A 50 -27.64 -22.83 31.16
N GLY A 51 -28.39 -23.85 30.76
CA GLY A 51 -28.71 -25.02 31.58
C GLY A 51 -30.01 -24.94 32.39
N GLN A 52 -30.60 -23.76 32.57
CA GLN A 52 -31.86 -23.59 33.31
C GLN A 52 -33.09 -23.78 32.41
N TYR A 53 -34.28 -23.89 33.02
CA TYR A 53 -35.56 -23.98 32.32
C TYR A 53 -36.35 -22.67 32.48
N ALA A 54 -36.94 -22.20 31.39
CA ALA A 54 -37.90 -21.10 31.38
C ALA A 54 -39.34 -21.65 31.44
N PHE A 55 -40.21 -20.99 32.20
CA PHE A 55 -41.60 -21.39 32.40
C PHE A 55 -42.53 -20.25 32.02
N PHE A 56 -43.52 -20.54 31.17
CA PHE A 56 -44.50 -19.57 30.69
C PHE A 56 -45.90 -20.07 31.00
N ASN A 57 -46.74 -19.19 31.54
CA ASN A 57 -48.13 -19.48 31.84
C ASN A 57 -49.05 -18.71 30.90
N CYS A 58 -50.15 -19.34 30.50
CA CYS A 58 -51.12 -18.78 29.58
C CYS A 58 -52.53 -19.09 30.05
N GLN A 59 -53.29 -18.06 30.41
CA GLN A 59 -54.67 -18.17 30.87
C GLN A 59 -55.45 -16.91 30.49
N ASN A 60 -56.47 -17.06 29.66
CA ASN A 60 -57.44 -16.01 29.33
C ASN A 60 -58.65 -16.06 30.27
N ARG A 61 -59.29 -14.91 30.52
CA ARG A 61 -60.51 -14.79 31.34
C ARG A 61 -61.74 -15.42 30.68
N LEU A 62 -61.75 -15.48 29.35
CA LEU A 62 -62.82 -16.14 28.61
C LEU A 62 -62.69 -17.67 28.72
N PRO A 63 -63.82 -18.40 28.86
CA PRO A 63 -63.82 -19.85 28.81
C PRO A 63 -63.16 -20.36 27.52
N HIS A 64 -62.18 -21.26 27.67
CA HIS A 64 -61.47 -21.90 26.57
C HIS A 64 -61.11 -23.33 26.96
N ASN A 65 -61.11 -24.23 25.98
CA ASN A 65 -60.79 -25.65 26.18
C ASN A 65 -59.43 -26.05 25.57
N ARG A 66 -58.79 -25.16 24.79
CA ARG A 66 -57.54 -25.45 24.09
C ARG A 66 -56.61 -24.24 24.05
N THR A 67 -55.35 -24.48 24.36
CA THR A 67 -54.26 -23.51 24.30
C THR A 67 -53.19 -24.01 23.33
N PHE A 68 -52.77 -23.15 22.40
CA PHE A 68 -51.68 -23.40 21.46
C PHE A 68 -50.49 -22.54 21.87
N TRP A 69 -49.29 -23.12 21.90
CA TRP A 69 -48.07 -22.39 22.16
C TRP A 69 -47.34 -22.12 20.86
N LEU A 70 -46.79 -20.92 20.74
CA LEU A 70 -46.04 -20.48 19.58
C LEU A 70 -44.64 -20.10 20.05
N LEU A 71 -43.64 -20.72 19.44
CA LEU A 71 -42.23 -20.33 19.58
C LEU A 71 -41.81 -19.69 18.26
N GLU A 72 -41.30 -18.47 18.32
CA GLU A 72 -40.89 -17.68 17.15
C GLU A 72 -41.99 -17.60 16.08
N GLY A 73 -43.25 -17.53 16.54
CA GLY A 73 -44.44 -17.47 15.67
C GLY A 73 -44.93 -18.80 15.09
N ARG A 74 -44.35 -19.95 15.46
CA ARG A 74 -44.77 -21.28 14.94
C ARG A 74 -45.52 -22.10 15.97
N ARG A 75 -46.69 -22.64 15.60
CA ARG A 75 -47.54 -23.50 16.46
C ARG A 75 -47.05 -24.94 16.62
N ASP A 76 -46.31 -25.47 15.65
CA ASP A 76 -45.84 -26.85 15.68
C ASP A 76 -44.49 -26.96 16.41
N ILE A 77 -44.54 -26.72 17.71
CA ILE A 77 -43.33 -26.59 18.54
C ILE A 77 -42.55 -27.92 18.66
N PHE A 78 -43.21 -29.05 18.40
CA PHE A 78 -42.65 -30.41 18.52
C PHE A 78 -42.08 -30.97 17.20
N SER A 79 -42.20 -30.27 16.07
CA SER A 79 -41.49 -30.59 14.83
C SER A 79 -40.28 -29.69 14.55
N THR A 80 -40.04 -28.69 15.40
CA THR A 80 -38.95 -27.72 15.25
C THR A 80 -37.63 -28.16 15.89
N ARG A 81 -36.56 -27.36 15.71
CA ARG A 81 -35.26 -27.50 16.39
C ARG A 81 -35.33 -27.51 17.93
N TYR A 82 -36.49 -27.18 18.50
CA TYR A 82 -36.74 -27.10 19.93
C TYR A 82 -37.50 -28.29 20.52
N ALA A 83 -37.91 -29.25 19.69
CA ALA A 83 -38.81 -30.34 20.08
C ALA A 83 -38.33 -31.15 21.30
N SER A 84 -37.02 -31.37 21.41
CA SER A 84 -36.40 -32.10 22.53
C SER A 84 -36.29 -31.28 23.82
N ARG A 85 -36.59 -29.98 23.79
CA ARG A 85 -36.38 -29.03 24.90
C ARG A 85 -37.65 -28.25 25.28
N ALA A 86 -38.78 -28.53 24.64
CA ALA A 86 -40.07 -27.93 24.96
C ALA A 86 -41.03 -29.00 25.49
N SER A 87 -41.76 -28.69 26.56
CA SER A 87 -42.82 -29.56 27.09
C SER A 87 -43.98 -28.75 27.61
N ILE A 88 -45.21 -29.21 27.36
CA ILE A 88 -46.44 -28.54 27.78
C ILE A 88 -47.03 -29.29 28.98
N HIS A 89 -47.42 -28.55 30.01
CA HIS A 89 -47.92 -29.04 31.28
C HIS A 89 -49.23 -28.34 31.65
N ASN A 90 -49.85 -28.76 32.76
CA ASN A 90 -51.06 -28.14 33.32
C ASN A 90 -52.21 -27.99 32.30
N LYS A 91 -52.58 -29.11 31.65
CA LYS A 91 -53.65 -29.18 30.63
C LYS A 91 -53.50 -28.15 29.49
N GLY A 92 -52.27 -27.86 29.06
CA GLY A 92 -52.00 -26.92 27.98
C GLY A 92 -51.59 -25.51 28.43
N ARG A 93 -51.74 -25.19 29.71
CA ARG A 93 -51.63 -23.81 30.22
C ARG A 93 -50.23 -23.38 30.63
N MET A 94 -49.29 -24.31 30.73
CA MET A 94 -47.89 -24.00 31.06
C MET A 94 -46.94 -24.61 30.02
N LEU A 95 -46.05 -23.78 29.47
CA LEU A 95 -44.92 -24.22 28.65
C LEU A 95 -43.65 -24.20 29.48
N ARG A 96 -42.93 -25.31 29.50
CA ARG A 96 -41.56 -25.43 30.02
C ARG A 96 -40.60 -25.55 28.84
N PHE A 97 -39.63 -24.65 28.75
CA PHE A 97 -38.63 -24.60 27.69
C PHE A 97 -37.21 -24.62 28.27
N GLY A 98 -36.39 -25.57 27.86
CA GLY A 98 -35.00 -25.74 28.31
C GLY A 98 -34.54 -27.21 28.34
N PRO A 99 -33.29 -27.48 28.76
CA PRO A 99 -32.33 -26.53 29.30
C PRO A 99 -31.90 -25.49 28.24
N LEU A 100 -31.79 -24.23 28.66
CA LEU A 100 -31.41 -23.12 27.79
C LEU A 100 -29.96 -23.26 27.31
N GLN A 101 -29.68 -22.83 26.09
CA GLN A 101 -28.39 -22.84 25.43
C GLN A 101 -27.95 -21.41 25.10
N GLU A 102 -26.67 -21.19 24.83
CA GLU A 102 -26.10 -19.85 24.57
C GLU A 102 -26.74 -19.15 23.34
N GLY A 103 -27.30 -19.93 22.41
CA GLY A 103 -28.03 -19.42 21.23
C GLY A 103 -29.55 -19.20 21.41
N ASP A 104 -30.11 -19.38 22.61
CA ASP A 104 -31.55 -19.21 22.87
C ASP A 104 -31.95 -17.77 23.29
N ASP A 105 -31.03 -16.80 23.17
CA ASP A 105 -31.33 -15.40 23.51
C ASP A 105 -32.34 -14.79 22.53
N ARG A 106 -33.33 -14.08 23.07
CA ARG A 106 -34.44 -13.42 22.35
C ARG A 106 -35.39 -14.37 21.59
N ILE A 107 -35.52 -15.62 22.02
CA ILE A 107 -36.62 -16.47 21.54
C ILE A 107 -37.95 -15.87 22.00
N SER A 108 -38.85 -15.60 21.05
CA SER A 108 -40.17 -15.06 21.32
C SER A 108 -41.19 -16.18 21.55
N ILE A 109 -42.03 -16.00 22.57
CA ILE A 109 -43.03 -16.97 23.01
C ILE A 109 -44.36 -16.26 23.18
N ASN A 110 -45.39 -16.75 22.51
CA ASN A 110 -46.77 -16.39 22.77
C ASN A 110 -47.63 -17.64 22.82
N CYS A 111 -48.86 -17.49 23.29
CA CYS A 111 -49.87 -18.52 23.22
C CYS A 111 -51.13 -17.98 22.56
N GLU A 112 -51.96 -18.89 22.06
CA GLU A 112 -53.29 -18.58 21.57
C GLU A 112 -54.29 -19.50 22.25
N VAL A 113 -55.41 -18.96 22.69
CA VAL A 113 -56.50 -19.75 23.27
C VAL A 113 -57.68 -19.81 22.29
N LEU A 114 -58.28 -20.98 22.15
CA LEU A 114 -59.51 -21.14 21.37
C LEU A 114 -60.72 -20.89 22.26
N THR A 115 -61.42 -19.79 22.00
CA THR A 115 -62.67 -19.43 22.67
C THR A 115 -63.86 -19.65 21.74
N GLN A 116 -65.09 -19.50 22.24
CA GLN A 116 -66.30 -19.49 21.41
C GLN A 116 -66.31 -18.39 20.33
N TYR A 117 -65.45 -17.37 20.46
CA TYR A 117 -65.33 -16.26 19.51
C TYR A 117 -64.13 -16.43 18.56
N GLY A 118 -63.44 -17.58 18.59
CA GLY A 118 -62.26 -17.85 17.79
C GLY A 118 -60.95 -17.82 18.60
N LEU A 119 -59.83 -17.79 17.87
CA LEU A 119 -58.47 -17.82 18.43
C LEU A 119 -58.05 -16.42 18.90
N LEU A 120 -57.67 -16.31 20.18
CA LEU A 120 -57.18 -15.07 20.77
C LEU A 120 -55.69 -15.22 21.13
N PRO A 121 -54.78 -14.42 20.52
CA PRO A 121 -53.36 -14.43 20.84
C PRO A 121 -53.05 -13.64 22.11
N SER A 122 -52.10 -14.15 22.91
CA SER A 122 -51.52 -13.42 24.03
C SER A 122 -50.46 -12.42 23.54
N PRO A 123 -50.11 -11.42 24.36
CA PRO A 123 -48.85 -10.70 24.22
C PRO A 123 -47.64 -11.65 24.21
N LEU A 124 -46.55 -11.19 23.60
CA LEU A 124 -45.27 -11.90 23.54
C LEU A 124 -44.54 -11.81 24.89
N GLY A 125 -43.95 -12.92 25.31
CA GLY A 125 -42.87 -12.98 26.29
C GLY A 125 -41.57 -13.42 25.63
N MET A 126 -40.44 -12.94 26.11
CA MET A 126 -39.12 -13.21 25.53
C MET A 126 -38.23 -14.01 26.50
N ILE A 127 -37.42 -14.92 25.98
CA ILE A 127 -36.31 -15.50 26.74
C ILE A 127 -35.09 -14.58 26.60
N TYR A 128 -34.48 -14.23 27.72
CA TYR A 128 -33.20 -13.53 27.76
C TYR A 128 -32.15 -14.40 28.45
N VAL A 129 -31.30 -15.05 27.65
CA VAL A 129 -30.24 -15.92 28.17
C VAL A 129 -29.17 -15.04 28.80
N GLN A 130 -28.95 -15.22 30.10
CA GLN A 130 -27.99 -14.42 30.84
C GLN A 130 -26.59 -15.03 30.68
N THR A 131 -25.69 -14.26 30.09
CA THR A 131 -24.26 -14.58 29.99
C THR A 131 -23.45 -13.57 30.81
N PRO A 132 -22.36 -13.98 31.47
CA PRO A 132 -21.57 -13.09 32.30
C PRO A 132 -20.99 -11.94 31.45
N PRO A 133 -20.89 -10.72 32.00
CA PRO A 133 -20.29 -9.59 31.30
C PRO A 133 -18.84 -9.90 30.91
N LYS A 134 -18.46 -9.59 29.67
CA LYS A 134 -17.10 -9.70 29.15
C LYS A 134 -16.70 -8.38 28.51
N TYR A 135 -15.48 -7.96 28.76
CA TYR A 135 -14.92 -6.72 28.26
C TYR A 135 -13.62 -7.00 27.53
N ASN A 136 -13.46 -6.38 26.36
CA ASN A 136 -12.20 -6.26 25.65
C ASN A 136 -11.98 -4.76 25.41
N ALA A 137 -10.79 -4.24 25.67
CA ALA A 137 -10.56 -2.81 25.53
C ALA A 137 -9.12 -2.50 25.14
N SER A 138 -8.98 -1.62 24.16
CA SER A 138 -7.69 -1.10 23.73
C SER A 138 -7.40 0.21 24.45
N SER A 139 -6.14 0.47 24.77
CA SER A 139 -5.72 1.75 25.33
C SER A 139 -5.97 2.87 24.33
N MET A 140 -6.36 4.06 24.82
CA MET A 140 -6.71 5.21 23.99
C MET A 140 -5.82 6.40 24.38
N SER A 141 -5.41 7.20 23.39
CA SER A 141 -4.70 8.46 23.63
C SER A 141 -5.53 9.64 23.12
N VAL A 142 -5.61 10.73 23.90
CA VAL A 142 -6.39 11.92 23.52
C VAL A 142 -5.71 13.19 24.02
N PHE A 143 -5.83 14.29 23.26
CA PHE A 143 -5.21 15.55 23.66
C PHE A 143 -6.01 16.27 24.75
N ILE A 144 -5.31 16.98 25.64
CA ILE A 144 -5.93 17.85 26.63
C ILE A 144 -6.88 18.84 25.95
N GLY A 145 -8.09 18.97 26.47
CA GLY A 145 -9.12 19.89 25.98
C GLY A 145 -10.09 19.31 24.94
N GLN A 146 -9.84 18.11 24.39
CA GLN A 146 -10.76 17.48 23.44
C GLN A 146 -11.87 16.68 24.16
N PRO A 147 -13.06 16.53 23.55
CA PRO A 147 -14.03 15.53 23.96
C PRO A 147 -13.51 14.13 23.61
N CYS A 148 -13.82 13.14 24.43
CA CYS A 148 -13.34 11.77 24.25
C CYS A 148 -14.42 10.76 24.66
N LEU A 149 -14.66 9.74 23.84
CA LEU A 149 -15.48 8.59 24.20
C LEU A 149 -14.57 7.36 24.31
N PHE A 150 -14.30 6.93 25.54
CA PHE A 150 -13.47 5.77 25.82
C PHE A 150 -14.37 4.54 26.02
N GLU A 151 -14.53 3.73 24.96
CA GLU A 151 -15.41 2.56 24.95
C GLU A 151 -14.63 1.26 25.20
N PHE A 152 -15.30 0.34 25.90
CA PHE A 152 -14.87 -1.04 26.08
C PHE A 152 -15.78 -1.88 25.19
N ASP A 153 -15.18 -2.71 24.33
CA ASP A 153 -15.92 -3.72 23.59
C ASP A 153 -16.55 -4.70 24.58
N TYR A 154 -17.87 -4.80 24.54
CA TYR A 154 -18.68 -5.44 25.56
C TYR A 154 -19.47 -6.57 24.93
N SER A 155 -19.30 -7.78 25.48
CA SER A 155 -20.14 -8.93 25.17
C SER A 155 -20.78 -9.49 26.44
N GLY A 156 -21.98 -10.05 26.31
CA GLY A 156 -22.74 -10.61 27.43
C GLY A 156 -24.05 -9.88 27.71
N ALA A 157 -24.82 -10.40 28.67
CA ALA A 157 -26.11 -9.82 29.04
C ALA A 157 -25.96 -8.56 29.89
N ARG A 158 -26.71 -7.49 29.56
CA ARG A 158 -26.66 -6.17 30.21
C ARG A 158 -26.55 -6.30 31.74
N PRO A 159 -25.59 -5.63 32.39
CA PRO A 159 -25.38 -5.80 33.82
C PRO A 159 -26.50 -5.15 34.65
N ASP A 160 -26.84 -5.79 35.77
CA ASP A 160 -27.76 -5.25 36.79
C ASP A 160 -27.09 -4.13 37.59
N SER A 161 -25.76 -4.16 37.71
CA SER A 161 -24.96 -3.10 38.34
C SER A 161 -23.56 -3.00 37.74
N TYR A 162 -22.97 -1.80 37.75
CA TYR A 162 -21.58 -1.57 37.37
C TYR A 162 -20.91 -0.53 38.27
N ARG A 163 -19.58 -0.60 38.36
CA ARG A 163 -18.73 0.32 39.11
C ARG A 163 -17.48 0.61 38.29
N TRP A 164 -17.03 1.85 38.33
CA TRP A 164 -15.77 2.27 37.70
C TRP A 164 -14.70 2.50 38.75
N TYR A 165 -13.47 2.23 38.33
CA TYR A 165 -12.25 2.49 39.08
C TYR A 165 -11.27 3.22 38.16
N LYS A 166 -10.45 4.08 38.75
CA LYS A 166 -9.34 4.75 38.10
C LYS A 166 -8.10 4.56 38.98
N ASN A 167 -7.04 3.99 38.40
CA ASN A 167 -5.81 3.66 39.12
C ASN A 167 -6.08 2.90 40.44
N GLY A 168 -6.99 1.92 40.39
CA GLY A 168 -7.38 1.10 41.55
C GLY A 168 -8.34 1.76 42.56
N ARG A 169 -8.68 3.05 42.41
CA ARG A 169 -9.62 3.76 43.30
C ARG A 169 -10.98 3.93 42.64
N ARG A 170 -12.07 3.84 43.41
CA ARG A 170 -13.43 3.98 42.88
C ARG A 170 -13.63 5.37 42.25
N TYR A 171 -14.10 5.39 41.00
CA TYR A 171 -14.27 6.59 40.18
C TYR A 171 -15.75 6.86 39.91
N TYR A 172 -16.21 8.07 40.23
CA TYR A 172 -17.62 8.48 40.09
C TYR A 172 -17.87 9.42 38.91
N GLY A 173 -16.81 9.86 38.21
CA GLY A 173 -16.88 10.91 37.21
C GLY A 173 -17.01 12.31 37.82
N GLU A 174 -16.64 13.34 37.06
CA GLU A 174 -16.88 14.73 37.44
C GLU A 174 -18.26 15.19 36.90
N ILE A 175 -19.07 15.78 37.78
CA ILE A 175 -20.42 16.27 37.47
C ILE A 175 -20.34 17.26 36.29
N ASN A 176 -21.20 17.07 35.27
CA ASN A 176 -21.26 17.85 34.02
C ASN A 176 -20.07 17.70 33.04
N ARG A 177 -19.00 16.96 33.39
CA ARG A 177 -17.84 16.77 32.51
C ARG A 177 -17.64 15.32 32.05
N VAL A 178 -17.97 14.35 32.91
CA VAL A 178 -17.76 12.92 32.63
C VAL A 178 -19.07 12.14 32.79
N LYS A 179 -19.42 11.37 31.77
CA LYS A 179 -20.60 10.49 31.77
C LYS A 179 -20.15 9.02 31.71
N LEU A 180 -20.52 8.25 32.73
CA LEU A 180 -20.14 6.84 32.88
C LEU A 180 -21.30 5.92 32.47
N THR A 181 -21.03 4.94 31.62
CA THR A 181 -21.94 3.82 31.32
C THR A 181 -21.28 2.50 31.70
N TYR A 182 -22.00 1.38 31.62
CA TYR A 182 -21.39 0.06 31.89
C TYR A 182 -20.39 -0.39 30.81
N LYS A 183 -20.26 0.35 29.71
CA LYS A 183 -19.38 0.02 28.57
C LYS A 183 -18.48 1.17 28.11
N SER A 184 -18.63 2.37 28.67
CA SER A 184 -17.87 3.54 28.21
C SER A 184 -17.78 4.66 29.23
N ILE A 185 -16.75 5.49 29.05
CA ILE A 185 -16.56 6.76 29.75
C ILE A 185 -16.53 7.86 28.69
N ALA A 186 -17.45 8.82 28.76
CA ALA A 186 -17.47 9.98 27.88
C ALA A 186 -17.00 11.23 28.63
N PHE A 187 -15.95 11.87 28.13
CA PHE A 187 -15.45 13.16 28.59
C PHE A 187 -15.94 14.25 27.62
N THR A 188 -16.59 15.30 28.13
CA THR A 188 -16.90 16.50 27.32
C THR A 188 -15.66 17.32 27.04
N LYS A 189 -14.70 17.32 27.98
CA LYS A 189 -13.38 17.94 27.87
C LYS A 189 -12.37 17.20 28.74
N VAL A 190 -11.29 16.69 28.16
CA VAL A 190 -10.27 15.88 28.86
C VAL A 190 -9.22 16.79 29.51
N LEU A 191 -8.81 16.49 30.74
CA LEU A 191 -7.86 17.23 31.57
C LEU A 191 -6.64 16.38 31.91
N GLN A 192 -5.56 17.01 32.40
CA GLN A 192 -4.30 16.32 32.65
C GLN A 192 -4.39 15.15 33.61
N HIS A 193 -5.09 15.37 34.71
CA HIS A 193 -5.30 14.34 35.70
C HIS A 193 -6.23 13.24 35.20
N ASP A 194 -6.86 13.34 34.02
CA ASP A 194 -7.70 12.27 33.46
C ASP A 194 -6.92 11.05 32.99
N SER A 195 -5.59 11.17 32.82
CA SER A 195 -4.75 10.04 32.44
C SER A 195 -4.76 8.95 33.53
N GLY A 196 -4.84 7.69 33.11
CA GLY A 196 -4.81 6.56 34.06
C GLY A 196 -5.45 5.29 33.50
N ILE A 197 -5.31 4.22 34.28
CA ILE A 197 -5.98 2.95 34.04
C ILE A 197 -7.41 3.09 34.52
N TYR A 198 -8.37 2.94 33.62
CA TYR A 198 -9.78 2.84 33.97
C TYR A 198 -10.20 1.37 33.94
N GLU A 199 -10.87 0.94 35.00
CA GLU A 199 -11.42 -0.40 35.12
C GLU A 199 -12.93 -0.32 35.37
N VAL A 200 -13.70 -1.05 34.58
CA VAL A 200 -15.12 -1.30 34.83
C VAL A 200 -15.29 -2.68 35.43
N GLN A 201 -16.01 -2.75 36.53
CA GLN A 201 -16.52 -3.99 37.08
C GLN A 201 -18.04 -3.99 36.96
N SER A 202 -18.60 -4.99 36.30
CA SER A 202 -20.05 -5.14 36.18
C SER A 202 -20.52 -6.52 36.63
N LYS A 203 -21.79 -6.59 37.04
CA LYS A 203 -22.41 -7.79 37.59
C LYS A 203 -23.82 -7.94 37.03
N ASN A 204 -24.13 -9.16 36.58
CA ASN A 204 -25.49 -9.63 36.37
C ASN A 204 -25.70 -10.95 37.14
N ILE A 205 -26.88 -11.57 36.99
CA ILE A 205 -27.18 -12.86 37.62
C ILE A 205 -26.31 -14.03 37.14
N ALA A 206 -25.69 -13.92 35.94
CA ALA A 206 -24.83 -14.95 35.38
C ALA A 206 -23.37 -14.85 35.82
N GLY A 207 -22.96 -13.71 36.39
CA GLY A 207 -21.62 -13.54 36.95
C GLY A 207 -21.14 -12.09 36.94
N THR A 208 -19.84 -11.93 37.18
CA THR A 208 -19.17 -10.62 37.19
C THR A 208 -18.16 -10.54 36.05
N GLY A 209 -18.13 -9.42 35.34
CA GLY A 209 -17.10 -9.10 34.36
C GLY A 209 -16.25 -7.93 34.80
N ARG A 210 -14.99 -7.93 34.34
CA ARG A 210 -14.06 -6.81 34.50
C ARG A 210 -13.40 -6.51 33.17
N GLY A 211 -13.15 -5.23 32.92
CA GLY A 211 -12.32 -4.76 31.83
C GLY A 211 -11.48 -3.60 32.30
N SER A 212 -10.20 -3.60 31.96
CA SER A 212 -9.26 -2.53 32.28
C SER A 212 -8.54 -2.04 31.02
N SER A 213 -8.43 -0.73 30.85
CA SER A 213 -7.68 -0.13 29.75
C SER A 213 -7.11 1.23 30.15
N TYR A 214 -6.02 1.65 29.50
CA TYR A 214 -5.33 2.90 29.81
C TYR A 214 -5.83 4.05 28.92
N LEU A 215 -6.25 5.15 29.53
CA LEU A 215 -6.45 6.42 28.85
C LEU A 215 -5.20 7.28 29.05
N ARG A 216 -4.49 7.58 27.97
CA ARG A 216 -3.37 8.52 27.97
C ARG A 216 -3.87 9.91 27.58
N VAL A 217 -3.68 10.88 28.47
CA VAL A 217 -3.94 12.29 28.12
C VAL A 217 -2.63 12.92 27.69
N ILE A 218 -2.60 13.44 26.47
CA ILE A 218 -1.43 14.07 25.85
C ILE A 218 -1.50 15.58 26.07
N PHE A 219 -0.43 16.17 26.58
CA PHE A 219 -0.28 17.61 26.78
C PHE A 219 0.50 18.25 25.64
N TRP A 220 0.10 19.47 25.30
CA TRP A 220 0.97 20.40 24.58
C TRP A 220 2.12 20.78 25.50
N TRP A 221 3.35 20.45 25.14
CA TRP A 221 4.52 20.91 25.87
C TRP A 221 4.70 22.42 25.64
N LYS A 222 4.29 23.23 26.61
CA LYS A 222 4.81 24.59 26.80
C LYS A 222 6.03 24.50 27.71
N ASN A 223 7.21 24.77 27.15
CA ASN A 223 8.49 25.13 27.78
C ASN A 223 8.78 24.63 29.21
N GLY A 224 9.72 23.68 29.29
CA GLY A 224 10.82 23.62 30.26
C GLY A 224 10.55 23.94 31.73
N THR A 225 10.44 22.89 32.55
CA THR A 225 11.10 22.78 33.87
C THR A 225 11.34 21.31 34.21
N GLN A 226 12.52 21.02 34.75
CA GLN A 226 12.99 19.69 35.16
C GLN A 226 12.18 19.10 36.32
N SER A 227 11.94 17.78 36.30
CA SER A 227 12.20 16.92 37.47
C SER A 227 12.38 15.46 37.07
N GLN A 228 13.18 14.77 37.88
CA GLN A 228 13.82 13.48 37.68
C GLN A 228 12.85 12.29 37.87
N HIS A 229 13.02 11.23 37.09
CA HIS A 229 13.13 9.85 37.59
C HIS A 229 13.84 8.97 36.54
N ALA A 230 14.82 8.21 37.02
CA ALA A 230 15.82 7.47 36.25
C ALA A 230 15.38 6.04 35.89
N GLY A 231 15.92 5.51 34.78
CA GLY A 231 16.05 4.07 34.56
C GLY A 231 16.05 3.65 33.08
N LEU A 232 17.24 3.29 32.57
CA LEU A 232 17.56 2.71 31.25
C LEU A 232 17.92 3.70 30.13
N SER A 233 19.16 4.16 30.21
CA SER A 233 19.91 4.81 29.14
C SER A 233 20.48 3.80 28.14
N GLN A 234 20.11 3.90 26.87
CA GLN A 234 21.14 3.98 25.82
C GLN A 234 21.40 5.48 25.58
N PRO A 235 22.65 5.92 25.37
CA PRO A 235 22.93 7.34 25.21
C PRO A 235 22.42 7.79 23.83
N GLU A 236 21.28 8.47 23.82
CA GLU A 236 20.98 9.41 22.74
C GLU A 236 22.16 10.39 22.67
N LEU A 237 22.82 10.48 21.52
CA LEU A 237 23.76 11.57 21.28
C LEU A 237 23.01 12.88 21.57
N PRO A 238 23.54 13.78 22.42
CA PRO A 238 22.94 15.10 22.61
C PRO A 238 22.75 15.76 21.25
N MET A 239 21.59 16.32 20.99
CA MET A 239 21.25 17.06 19.75
C MET A 239 22.30 18.13 19.37
N SER A 240 23.07 18.62 20.34
CA SER A 240 24.25 19.48 20.15
C SER A 240 25.45 18.78 19.49
N LEU A 241 25.69 17.49 19.79
CA LEU A 241 26.74 16.68 19.20
C LEU A 241 26.41 16.28 17.75
N ALA A 242 25.12 16.08 17.45
CA ALA A 242 24.62 15.90 16.09
C ALA A 242 24.86 17.13 15.19
N VAL A 243 24.60 18.33 15.71
CA VAL A 243 24.90 19.59 15.01
C VAL A 243 26.41 19.81 14.88
N LEU A 244 27.20 19.43 15.88
CA LEU A 244 28.67 19.46 15.82
C LEU A 244 29.25 18.49 14.77
N LEU A 245 28.67 17.30 14.60
CA LEU A 245 29.06 16.33 13.58
C LEU A 245 28.68 16.82 12.17
N ALA A 246 27.49 17.41 12.01
CA ALA A 246 27.06 18.01 10.74
C ALA A 246 27.92 19.22 10.31
N ILE A 247 28.55 19.91 11.27
CA ILE A 247 29.48 21.03 11.04
C ILE A 247 30.93 20.54 10.91
N GLY A 248 31.23 19.31 11.35
CA GLY A 248 32.57 18.79 11.61
C GLY A 248 33.45 18.49 10.39
N GLU A 249 32.94 18.60 9.16
CA GLU A 249 33.74 18.32 7.96
C GLU A 249 34.47 19.53 7.37
N ASN A 250 34.20 20.74 7.84
CA ASN A 250 34.96 21.92 7.46
C ASN A 250 35.50 22.62 8.72
N LYS A 251 36.53 22.02 9.32
CA LYS A 251 37.23 22.53 10.52
C LYS A 251 37.75 23.97 10.39
N THR A 252 37.75 24.55 9.20
CA THR A 252 38.23 25.92 8.95
C THR A 252 37.22 27.01 9.34
N ASN A 253 35.93 26.69 9.53
CA ASN A 253 34.88 27.72 9.60
C ASN A 253 34.19 27.86 10.98
N VAL A 254 34.61 27.10 12.00
CA VAL A 254 34.07 27.21 13.37
C VAL A 254 34.97 28.17 14.18
N THR A 255 34.43 29.34 14.53
CA THR A 255 35.22 30.40 15.19
C THR A 255 35.19 30.32 16.71
N SER A 256 34.13 29.76 17.31
CA SER A 256 34.11 29.40 18.74
C SER A 256 32.96 28.46 19.11
N LEU A 257 33.14 27.70 20.19
CA LEU A 257 32.11 26.92 20.88
C LEU A 257 31.81 27.57 22.22
N SER A 258 30.60 28.11 22.39
CA SER A 258 30.12 28.65 23.67
C SER A 258 28.78 28.01 24.02
N GLY A 259 28.81 27.03 24.94
CA GLY A 259 27.63 26.27 25.35
C GLY A 259 27.00 25.45 24.20
N THR A 260 25.66 25.43 24.12
CA THR A 260 24.88 24.71 23.10
C THR A 260 24.75 25.46 21.76
N ARG A 261 25.62 26.42 21.47
CA ARG A 261 25.59 27.22 20.22
C ARG A 261 26.90 27.08 19.46
N VAL A 262 26.78 26.92 18.13
CA VAL A 262 27.93 26.90 17.21
C VAL A 262 27.96 28.23 16.46
N GLN A 263 29.10 28.92 16.46
CA GLN A 263 29.31 30.11 15.61
C GLN A 263 30.11 29.73 14.36
N VAL A 264 29.52 30.01 13.19
CA VAL A 264 30.14 29.81 11.87
C VAL A 264 30.63 31.17 11.34
N SER A 265 31.83 31.21 10.74
CA SER A 265 32.44 32.41 10.15
C SER A 265 31.55 33.05 9.07
N ALA A 266 31.47 34.39 9.06
CA ALA A 266 30.58 35.20 8.23
C ALA A 266 30.96 35.31 6.74
N SER A 267 31.90 34.51 6.25
CA SER A 267 32.38 34.58 4.86
C SER A 267 31.62 33.70 3.86
N ASP A 268 30.69 32.85 4.29
CA ASP A 268 30.06 31.86 3.40
C ASP A 268 28.69 32.30 2.86
N SER A 269 28.58 32.21 1.53
CA SER A 269 27.39 32.49 0.71
C SER A 269 26.10 31.84 1.23
N SER A 270 24.96 32.48 0.99
CA SER A 270 23.60 31.96 1.26
C SER A 270 23.38 30.50 0.81
N ALA A 271 24.10 30.05 -0.22
CA ALA A 271 24.06 28.67 -0.71
C ALA A 271 24.58 27.63 0.30
N TYR A 272 25.62 27.93 1.08
CA TYR A 272 26.16 27.02 2.10
C TYR A 272 25.19 26.84 3.26
N VAL A 273 24.64 27.96 3.75
CA VAL A 273 23.62 27.96 4.81
C VAL A 273 22.38 27.18 4.38
N MET A 274 21.92 27.36 3.14
CA MET A 274 20.78 26.60 2.60
C MET A 274 21.07 25.11 2.45
N ARG A 275 22.31 24.72 2.10
CA ARG A 275 22.72 23.30 2.04
C ARG A 275 22.72 22.67 3.44
N LEU A 276 23.26 23.35 4.44
CA LEU A 276 23.27 22.88 5.83
C LEU A 276 21.84 22.77 6.39
N LEU A 277 20.97 23.73 6.09
CA LEU A 277 19.58 23.71 6.55
C LEU A 277 18.75 22.61 5.89
N ARG A 278 18.97 22.32 4.61
CA ARG A 278 18.38 21.15 3.94
C ARG A 278 18.83 19.83 4.57
N LYS A 279 20.11 19.72 4.97
CA LYS A 279 20.62 18.54 5.68
C LYS A 279 19.91 18.35 7.04
N LEU A 280 19.82 19.43 7.82
CA LEU A 280 19.13 19.41 9.11
C LEU A 280 17.63 19.10 8.96
N SER A 281 16.99 19.52 7.85
CA SER A 281 15.58 19.24 7.59
C SER A 281 15.28 17.80 7.23
N LEU A 282 16.15 17.17 6.45
CA LEU A 282 16.05 15.74 6.17
C LEU A 282 16.19 14.94 7.47
N ARG A 283 17.18 15.27 8.30
CA ARG A 283 17.37 14.64 9.62
C ARG A 283 16.17 14.81 10.54
N ALA A 284 15.63 16.02 10.65
CA ALA A 284 14.43 16.31 11.44
C ALA A 284 13.21 15.53 10.92
N SER A 285 13.07 15.42 9.59
CA SER A 285 12.00 14.65 8.96
C SER A 285 12.15 13.16 9.25
N ASP A 286 13.36 12.61 9.21
CA ASP A 286 13.61 11.20 9.51
C ASP A 286 13.34 10.86 10.96
N GLU A 287 13.77 11.72 11.88
CA GLU A 287 13.53 11.58 13.31
C GLU A 287 12.03 11.62 13.62
N ALA A 288 11.30 12.59 13.04
CA ALA A 288 9.85 12.67 13.17
C ALA A 288 9.13 11.47 12.54
N ARG A 289 9.56 10.96 11.37
CA ARG A 289 8.97 9.75 10.77
C ARG A 289 9.19 8.53 11.66
N MET A 290 10.38 8.41 12.26
CA MET A 290 10.73 7.33 13.19
C MET A 290 9.91 7.36 14.48
N GLN A 291 9.62 8.56 14.99
CA GLN A 291 8.75 8.75 16.16
C GLN A 291 7.25 8.75 15.79
N GLY A 292 6.97 8.82 14.48
CA GLY A 292 5.64 8.92 13.88
C GLY A 292 4.92 10.19 14.31
N GLU A 293 5.66 11.29 14.31
CA GLU A 293 5.20 12.62 14.69
C GLU A 293 4.74 13.42 13.47
N GLY A 294 3.80 14.34 13.70
CA GLY A 294 3.21 15.16 12.64
C GLY A 294 4.08 16.36 12.23
N ARG A 295 3.60 17.09 11.23
CA ARG A 295 4.24 18.29 10.66
C ARG A 295 4.68 19.33 11.70
N GLU A 296 3.90 19.53 12.76
CA GLU A 296 4.18 20.54 13.80
C GLU A 296 5.45 20.20 14.59
N GLU A 297 5.75 18.92 14.81
CA GLU A 297 6.95 18.51 15.53
C GLU A 297 8.18 18.53 14.63
N VAL A 298 8.05 18.17 13.34
CA VAL A 298 9.10 18.41 12.33
C VAL A 298 9.49 19.89 12.30
N GLU A 299 8.49 20.78 12.33
CA GLU A 299 8.70 22.23 12.34
C GLU A 299 9.37 22.70 13.64
N ASN A 300 9.00 22.13 14.79
CA ASN A 300 9.63 22.42 16.08
C ASN A 300 11.09 21.94 16.14
N ILE A 301 11.37 20.72 15.66
CA ILE A 301 12.72 20.15 15.56
C ILE A 301 13.57 21.04 14.66
N LEU A 302 13.06 21.42 13.49
CA LEU A 302 13.71 22.35 12.57
C LEU A 302 14.01 23.69 13.24
N ARG A 303 13.01 24.33 13.87
CA ARG A 303 13.18 25.61 14.57
C ARG A 303 14.20 25.52 15.70
N ARG A 304 14.30 24.38 16.40
CA ARG A 304 15.35 24.13 17.41
C ARG A 304 16.72 23.98 16.77
N MET A 305 16.85 23.20 15.70
CA MET A 305 18.11 23.01 14.96
C MET A 305 18.65 24.33 14.40
N VAL A 306 17.80 25.17 13.81
CA VAL A 306 18.19 26.51 13.32
C VAL A 306 18.70 27.40 14.47
N ARG A 307 18.11 27.33 15.67
CA ARG A 307 18.58 28.07 16.85
C ARG A 307 19.95 27.60 17.36
N ILE A 308 20.30 26.33 17.15
CA ILE A 308 21.58 25.74 17.60
C ILE A 308 22.74 26.18 16.69
N VAL A 309 22.49 26.32 15.39
CA VAL A 309 23.48 26.74 14.35
C VAL A 309 23.87 28.23 14.46
N GLY A 310 23.22 29.01 15.34
CA GLY A 310 23.69 30.34 15.72
C GLY A 310 23.54 31.44 14.66
N HIS A 311 23.05 31.14 13.44
CA HIS A 311 22.74 32.16 12.44
C HIS A 311 21.41 32.86 12.79
N PRO A 312 21.34 34.20 12.65
CA PRO A 312 20.11 34.91 12.92
C PRO A 312 19.06 34.55 11.85
N LEU A 313 17.86 34.20 12.31
CA LEU A 313 16.65 33.90 11.53
C LEU A 313 16.32 34.92 10.43
N GLN A 314 16.97 36.09 10.43
CA GLN A 314 16.82 37.16 9.45
C GLN A 314 17.29 36.82 8.03
N TYR A 315 18.04 35.72 7.84
CA TYR A 315 18.42 35.22 6.50
C TYR A 315 17.48 34.17 5.92
N LEU A 316 16.58 33.60 6.74
CA LEU A 316 15.56 32.67 6.28
C LEU A 316 14.25 33.43 6.13
N ASN A 317 13.95 33.82 4.91
CA ASN A 317 12.64 34.37 4.61
C ASN A 317 11.58 33.24 4.64
N SER A 318 10.30 33.60 4.54
CA SER A 318 9.21 32.62 4.52
C SER A 318 9.34 31.60 3.37
N SER A 319 9.93 32.00 2.24
CA SER A 319 10.19 31.13 1.09
C SER A 319 11.31 30.12 1.37
N ASP A 320 12.35 30.48 2.11
CA ASP A 320 13.43 29.56 2.50
C ASP A 320 12.91 28.51 3.49
N MET A 321 12.09 28.94 4.45
CA MET A 321 11.39 28.02 5.35
C MET A 321 10.41 27.12 4.60
N GLU A 322 9.70 27.64 3.59
CA GLU A 322 8.88 26.79 2.71
C GLU A 322 9.70 25.81 1.88
N ALA A 323 10.89 26.18 1.39
CA ALA A 323 11.76 25.28 0.64
C ALA A 323 12.30 24.14 1.53
N ILE A 324 12.61 24.45 2.79
CA ILE A 324 13.02 23.49 3.82
C ILE A 324 11.85 22.56 4.21
N LEU A 325 10.65 23.11 4.39
CA LEU A 325 9.42 22.34 4.65
C LEU A 325 8.92 21.57 3.42
N ASN A 326 9.25 22.00 2.20
CA ASN A 326 8.96 21.27 0.97
C ASN A 326 9.83 20.01 0.83
N ALA A 327 11.00 19.98 1.46
CA ALA A 327 11.86 18.80 1.51
C ALA A 327 11.37 17.74 2.51
N THR A 328 10.36 18.04 3.35
CA THR A 328 9.82 17.08 4.33
C THR A 328 8.53 16.44 3.81
N VAL A 329 8.55 15.11 3.63
CA VAL A 329 7.43 14.32 3.04
C VAL A 329 6.14 14.42 3.84
N CYS A 330 6.19 14.86 5.11
CA CYS A 330 5.02 15.00 5.95
C CYS A 330 4.10 16.19 5.55
N ARG A 331 4.52 17.07 4.61
CA ARG A 331 3.70 18.20 4.15
C ARG A 331 2.53 17.77 3.25
N GLN A 332 2.71 16.80 2.34
CA GLN A 332 1.69 16.44 1.33
C GLN A 332 0.36 16.06 1.98
N ALA A 333 0.40 15.31 3.07
CA ALA A 333 -0.81 14.92 3.80
C ALA A 333 -1.53 16.05 4.57
N THR A 334 -0.96 17.25 4.60
CA THR A 334 -1.56 18.46 5.22
C THR A 334 -1.93 19.54 4.21
N MET A 335 -1.65 19.33 2.92
CA MET A 335 -1.99 20.28 1.86
C MET A 335 -3.47 20.15 1.48
N GLN A 336 -4.12 21.30 1.23
CA GLN A 336 -5.41 21.32 0.55
C GLN A 336 -5.16 21.20 -0.96
N TYR A 337 -5.79 20.22 -1.59
CA TYR A 337 -5.67 19.96 -3.02
C TYR A 337 -6.89 20.51 -3.75
N ASN A 338 -6.69 21.43 -4.69
CA ASN A 338 -7.74 21.87 -5.60
C ASN A 338 -7.87 20.87 -6.77
N CYS A 339 -8.58 19.77 -6.53
CA CYS A 339 -8.77 18.72 -7.54
C CYS A 339 -9.83 19.06 -8.61
N LEU A 340 -10.43 20.25 -8.56
CA LEU A 340 -11.48 20.69 -9.50
C LEU A 340 -10.94 21.60 -10.60
N ASP A 341 -9.63 21.83 -10.65
CA ASP A 341 -8.99 22.50 -11.78
C ASP A 341 -9.20 21.71 -13.08
N GLU A 342 -9.55 22.40 -14.17
CA GLU A 342 -9.86 21.76 -15.46
C GLU A 342 -8.70 20.91 -15.99
N SER A 343 -7.45 21.36 -15.79
CA SER A 343 -6.25 20.61 -16.20
C SER A 343 -6.10 19.29 -15.42
N VAL A 344 -6.41 19.30 -14.12
CA VAL A 344 -6.36 18.14 -13.20
C VAL A 344 -7.53 17.18 -13.43
N LEU A 345 -8.68 17.70 -13.88
CA LEU A 345 -9.79 16.86 -14.28
C LEU A 345 -9.49 16.13 -15.59
N ARG A 346 -8.82 16.80 -16.54
CA ARG A 346 -8.52 16.28 -17.87
C ARG A 346 -7.29 15.36 -17.93
N TYR A 347 -6.26 15.66 -17.15
CA TYR A 347 -5.00 14.92 -17.17
C TYR A 347 -4.56 14.50 -15.79
N ARG A 348 -3.78 13.41 -15.73
CA ARG A 348 -3.12 12.97 -14.50
C ARG A 348 -2.14 14.04 -14.04
N THR A 349 -2.12 14.34 -12.75
CA THR A 349 -0.98 15.02 -12.15
C THR A 349 0.28 14.13 -12.26
N ILE A 350 1.46 14.73 -12.18
CA ILE A 350 2.72 13.97 -12.26
C ILE A 350 2.92 13.08 -11.03
N ASN A 351 2.52 13.55 -9.85
CA ASN A 351 2.68 12.81 -8.59
C ASN A 351 1.46 11.96 -8.20
N GLY A 352 0.49 11.77 -9.12
CA GLY A 352 -0.69 10.93 -8.90
C GLY A 352 -1.77 11.53 -7.98
N THR A 353 -1.55 12.71 -7.39
CA THR A 353 -2.57 13.38 -6.56
C THR A 353 -3.82 13.71 -7.37
N CYS A 354 -4.98 13.78 -6.70
CA CYS A 354 -6.27 14.07 -7.32
C CYS A 354 -6.74 13.05 -8.37
N ASN A 355 -6.13 11.86 -8.45
CA ASN A 355 -6.74 10.73 -9.15
C ASN A 355 -8.11 10.43 -8.51
N ASN A 356 -8.10 10.19 -7.19
CA ASN A 356 -9.30 10.08 -6.39
C ASN A 356 -9.73 11.46 -5.87
N LEU A 357 -10.95 11.90 -6.23
CA LEU A 357 -11.43 13.24 -5.87
C LEU A 357 -11.89 13.36 -4.40
N PHE A 358 -12.22 12.24 -3.75
CA PHE A 358 -12.61 12.21 -2.34
C PHE A 358 -11.42 12.01 -1.41
N PHE A 359 -10.43 11.25 -1.88
CA PHE A 359 -9.20 10.93 -1.16
C PHE A 359 -7.99 11.28 -2.04
N PRO A 360 -7.62 12.57 -2.18
CA PRO A 360 -6.64 13.06 -3.16
C PRO A 360 -5.24 12.43 -3.12
N LEU A 361 -4.91 11.70 -2.06
CA LEU A 361 -3.61 11.09 -1.82
C LEU A 361 -3.58 9.58 -2.08
N ASN A 362 -4.73 8.94 -2.31
CA ASN A 362 -4.75 7.51 -2.63
C ASN A 362 -3.98 7.25 -3.93
N GLY A 363 -2.92 6.43 -3.85
CA GLY A 363 -2.03 6.13 -4.96
C GLY A 363 -1.05 7.24 -5.36
N ALA A 364 -0.98 8.35 -4.62
CA ALA A 364 -0.02 9.42 -4.90
C ALA A 364 1.42 9.01 -4.52
N ALA A 365 2.40 9.62 -5.20
CA ALA A 365 3.81 9.47 -4.89
C ALA A 365 4.17 10.03 -3.52
N ASN A 366 5.21 9.48 -2.90
CA ASN A 366 5.66 9.80 -1.54
C ASN A 366 4.57 9.60 -0.47
N MET A 367 3.80 8.52 -0.62
CA MET A 367 2.80 8.09 0.36
C MET A 367 3.16 6.74 0.97
N ALA A 368 2.53 6.40 2.10
CA ALA A 368 2.68 5.09 2.70
C ALA A 368 2.17 3.99 1.76
N PHE A 369 2.88 2.86 1.70
CA PHE A 369 2.31 1.65 1.09
C PHE A 369 1.01 1.26 1.81
N ALA A 370 0.05 0.71 1.06
CA ALA A 370 -1.09 0.04 1.66
C ALA A 370 -0.65 -1.26 2.35
N ARG A 371 -1.52 -1.80 3.20
CA ARG A 371 -1.32 -3.08 3.91
C ARG A 371 -2.54 -3.95 3.61
N MET A 372 -2.36 -5.12 2.98
CA MET A 372 -3.51 -6.04 2.89
C MET A 372 -3.70 -6.82 4.19
N LEU A 373 -2.61 -7.09 4.91
CA LEU A 373 -2.63 -7.61 6.28
C LEU A 373 -1.88 -6.65 7.21
N PRO A 374 -2.24 -6.58 8.52
CA PRO A 374 -1.49 -5.80 9.49
C PRO A 374 0.00 -6.18 9.52
N ALA A 375 0.86 -5.21 9.78
CA ALA A 375 2.30 -5.44 9.87
C ALA A 375 2.65 -6.38 11.04
N VAL A 376 3.74 -7.14 10.91
CA VAL A 376 4.28 -7.99 11.97
C VAL A 376 5.74 -7.61 12.25
N TYR A 377 5.97 -7.02 13.42
CA TYR A 377 7.27 -6.66 13.98
C TYR A 377 7.47 -7.37 15.32
N GLU A 378 8.71 -7.62 15.75
CA GLU A 378 9.01 -8.29 17.03
C GLU A 378 8.45 -7.54 18.24
N ASP A 379 8.51 -6.21 18.19
CA ASP A 379 8.01 -5.29 19.21
C ASP A 379 6.57 -4.83 18.95
N GLY A 380 5.94 -5.33 17.87
CA GLY A 380 4.65 -4.87 17.38
C GLY A 380 4.64 -3.44 16.83
N ILE A 381 5.81 -2.83 16.61
CA ILE A 381 5.91 -1.42 16.17
C ILE A 381 6.87 -1.28 14.99
N SER A 382 8.16 -1.61 15.12
CA SER A 382 9.14 -1.27 14.10
C SER A 382 10.38 -2.16 14.04
N GLN A 383 10.58 -3.02 15.04
CA GLN A 383 11.74 -3.89 15.13
C GLN A 383 11.53 -5.12 14.23
N PRO A 384 12.34 -5.29 13.16
CA PRO A 384 12.17 -6.39 12.20
C PRO A 384 12.24 -7.77 12.84
N LEU A 385 11.54 -8.74 12.26
CA LEU A 385 11.65 -10.16 12.62
C LEU A 385 13.10 -10.65 12.44
N GLY A 386 13.61 -11.39 13.43
CA GLY A 386 14.97 -11.91 13.48
C GLY A 386 16.01 -10.93 14.06
N TYR A 387 15.63 -9.68 14.36
CA TYR A 387 16.55 -8.67 14.90
C TYR A 387 17.11 -9.07 16.27
N THR A 388 16.26 -9.44 17.23
CA THR A 388 16.71 -9.85 18.57
C THR A 388 17.52 -11.14 18.52
N GLN A 389 17.05 -12.10 17.72
CA GLN A 389 17.69 -13.41 17.57
C GLN A 389 19.12 -13.27 17.02
N ALA A 390 19.31 -12.47 15.99
CA ALA A 390 20.61 -12.25 15.38
C ALA A 390 21.58 -11.53 16.35
N ARG A 391 21.12 -10.50 17.07
CA ARG A 391 21.93 -9.80 18.08
C ARG A 391 22.34 -10.67 19.26
N ALA A 392 21.57 -11.72 19.55
CA ALA A 392 21.90 -12.71 20.57
C ALA A 392 22.90 -13.78 20.09
N GLY A 393 23.46 -13.65 18.87
CA GLY A 393 24.41 -14.61 18.29
C GLY A 393 23.76 -15.88 17.75
N LYS A 394 22.43 -15.90 17.61
CA LYS A 394 21.65 -17.08 17.19
C LYS A 394 21.10 -16.93 15.77
N ALA A 395 21.79 -16.18 14.91
CA ALA A 395 21.32 -15.84 13.58
C ALA A 395 21.10 -17.05 12.65
N PHE A 396 21.59 -18.24 12.99
CA PHE A 396 21.50 -19.44 12.14
C PHE A 396 20.59 -20.53 12.73
N GLU A 397 19.82 -20.18 13.76
CA GLU A 397 18.82 -21.03 14.38
C GLU A 397 17.41 -20.61 13.93
N GLY A 398 16.42 -21.48 14.13
CA GLY A 398 15.02 -21.12 13.98
C GLY A 398 14.52 -20.22 15.14
N PRO A 399 13.38 -19.51 14.98
CA PRO A 399 12.51 -19.51 13.80
C PRO A 399 12.87 -18.47 12.73
N TRP A 400 13.81 -17.55 12.98
CA TRP A 400 14.19 -16.48 12.04
C TRP A 400 15.66 -16.60 11.56
N PRO A 401 16.01 -17.66 10.82
CA PRO A 401 17.39 -17.87 10.39
C PRO A 401 17.84 -16.76 9.44
N SER A 402 19.15 -16.60 9.32
CA SER A 402 19.78 -15.57 8.49
C SER A 402 19.28 -15.71 7.04
N PRO A 403 18.88 -14.60 6.39
CA PRO A 403 18.57 -14.57 4.97
C PRO A 403 19.64 -15.22 4.10
N ARG A 404 20.92 -15.02 4.42
CA ARG A 404 22.02 -15.63 3.68
C ARG A 404 22.11 -17.12 3.89
N TYR A 405 21.83 -17.58 5.10
CA TYR A 405 21.76 -19.01 5.39
C TYR A 405 20.62 -19.69 4.61
N ILE A 406 19.46 -19.04 4.51
CA ILE A 406 18.34 -19.48 3.67
C ILE A 406 18.75 -19.51 2.20
N SER A 407 19.30 -18.41 1.67
CA SER A 407 19.73 -18.30 0.27
C SER A 407 20.72 -19.40 -0.11
N TRP A 408 21.78 -19.58 0.69
CA TRP A 408 22.81 -20.59 0.46
C TRP A 408 22.24 -22.02 0.41
N HIS A 409 21.28 -22.36 1.27
CA HIS A 409 20.77 -23.73 1.39
C HIS A 409 19.59 -24.03 0.46
N LEU A 410 18.73 -23.05 0.17
CA LEU A 410 17.52 -23.23 -0.62
C LEU A 410 17.68 -22.72 -2.07
N VAL A 411 18.23 -21.52 -2.25
CA VAL A 411 18.26 -20.82 -3.55
C VAL A 411 19.51 -21.24 -4.35
N LYS A 412 19.41 -22.42 -4.98
CA LYS A 412 20.48 -22.97 -5.82
C LYS A 412 20.49 -22.34 -7.22
N ASP A 413 21.63 -22.43 -7.90
CA ASP A 413 21.76 -22.08 -9.32
C ASP A 413 21.45 -23.30 -10.19
N LEU A 414 20.17 -23.64 -10.31
CA LEU A 414 19.69 -24.65 -11.26
C LEU A 414 19.10 -23.93 -12.48
N ASP A 415 19.62 -24.20 -13.67
CA ASP A 415 19.15 -23.58 -14.91
C ASP A 415 17.89 -24.26 -15.44
N HIS A 416 16.77 -24.01 -14.77
CA HIS A 416 15.46 -24.40 -15.28
C HIS A 416 14.99 -23.39 -16.31
N THR A 417 15.02 -23.78 -17.58
CA THR A 417 14.42 -22.99 -18.66
C THR A 417 12.90 -22.95 -18.48
N ASN A 418 12.28 -21.81 -18.76
CA ASN A 418 10.85 -21.63 -18.51
C ASN A 418 10.00 -22.69 -19.22
N SER A 419 9.30 -23.51 -18.42
CA SER A 419 8.49 -24.63 -18.89
C SER A 419 7.27 -24.24 -19.74
N ARG A 420 6.89 -22.95 -19.78
CA ARG A 420 5.77 -22.43 -20.59
C ARG A 420 6.22 -21.57 -21.78
N GLY A 421 7.52 -21.49 -22.05
CA GLY A 421 8.04 -20.75 -23.19
C GLY A 421 7.86 -19.23 -23.07
N LEU A 422 8.18 -18.67 -21.90
CA LEU A 422 8.29 -17.23 -21.75
C LEU A 422 9.58 -16.70 -22.40
N THR A 423 9.47 -15.62 -23.17
CA THR A 423 10.65 -14.88 -23.62
C THR A 423 11.22 -14.06 -22.48
N HIS A 424 12.48 -13.62 -22.63
CA HIS A 424 13.10 -12.70 -21.68
C HIS A 424 12.45 -11.31 -21.66
N MET A 425 11.69 -10.96 -22.71
CA MET A 425 10.83 -9.77 -22.72
C MET A 425 9.77 -9.80 -21.62
N PHE A 426 9.27 -10.97 -21.19
CA PHE A 426 8.34 -11.05 -20.06
C PHE A 426 9.00 -10.60 -18.75
N MET A 427 10.26 -10.97 -18.53
CA MET A 427 11.05 -10.52 -17.38
C MET A 427 11.31 -9.00 -17.47
N ALA A 428 11.78 -8.51 -18.62
CA ALA A 428 12.08 -7.09 -18.81
C ALA A 428 10.84 -6.19 -18.65
N TRP A 429 9.69 -6.63 -19.17
CA TRP A 429 8.42 -5.93 -18.96
C TRP A 429 7.98 -5.94 -17.49
N GLY A 430 8.13 -7.07 -16.79
CA GLY A 430 7.82 -7.18 -15.37
C GLY A 430 8.59 -6.15 -14.54
N GLN A 431 9.91 -6.04 -14.76
CA GLN A 431 10.75 -5.04 -14.08
C GLN A 431 10.39 -3.61 -14.50
N PHE A 432 10.21 -3.35 -15.79
CA PHE A 432 9.83 -2.02 -16.29
C PHE A 432 8.46 -1.55 -15.76
N LEU A 433 7.54 -2.49 -15.53
CA LEU A 433 6.23 -2.24 -14.91
C LEU A 433 6.34 -2.05 -13.39
N ASP A 434 7.13 -2.86 -12.69
CA ASP A 434 7.41 -2.70 -11.25
C ASP A 434 7.91 -1.28 -10.95
N HIS A 435 8.81 -0.78 -11.80
CA HIS A 435 9.38 0.55 -11.67
C HIS A 435 8.42 1.70 -12.01
N ASP A 436 7.20 1.42 -12.48
CA ASP A 436 6.10 2.39 -12.59
C ASP A 436 5.27 2.47 -11.30
N LEU A 437 5.35 1.43 -10.46
CA LEU A 437 4.39 1.19 -9.37
C LEU A 437 5.01 1.46 -8.00
N ASP A 438 6.25 1.04 -7.79
CA ASP A 438 6.86 1.18 -6.47
C ASP A 438 8.37 1.38 -6.43
N LEU A 439 8.76 2.17 -5.43
CA LEU A 439 10.13 2.35 -4.97
C LEU A 439 10.11 2.68 -3.47
N ALA A 440 10.65 1.76 -2.66
CA ALA A 440 10.85 2.01 -1.24
C ALA A 440 12.27 2.58 -1.01
N PRO A 441 12.43 3.89 -0.78
CA PRO A 441 13.75 4.47 -0.57
C PRO A 441 14.37 4.01 0.74
N VAL A 442 15.69 4.10 0.83
CA VAL A 442 16.48 3.86 2.04
C VAL A 442 16.99 5.17 2.62
N PHE A 443 17.45 5.15 3.87
CA PHE A 443 18.05 6.34 4.49
C PHE A 443 19.25 6.84 3.68
N GLU A 444 19.40 8.15 3.60
CA GLU A 444 20.56 8.81 3.00
C GLU A 444 21.59 9.16 4.08
N ASP A 445 22.87 9.18 3.69
CA ASP A 445 23.94 9.73 4.49
C ASP A 445 23.80 11.27 4.58
N GLU A 446 23.91 11.78 5.80
CA GLU A 446 23.63 13.19 6.10
C GLU A 446 24.72 14.13 5.53
N VAL A 447 25.90 13.59 5.23
CA VAL A 447 27.04 14.32 4.66
C VAL A 447 26.94 14.35 3.15
N THR A 448 26.89 13.19 2.51
CA THR A 448 26.99 13.07 1.05
C THR A 448 25.64 13.34 0.38
N GLY A 449 24.54 13.03 1.07
CA GLY A 449 23.20 12.98 0.47
C GLY A 449 23.01 11.80 -0.48
N GLU A 450 23.89 10.80 -0.40
CA GLU A 450 23.80 9.53 -1.12
C GLU A 450 23.17 8.47 -0.19
N GLU A 451 22.88 7.27 -0.70
CA GLU A 451 22.34 6.20 0.14
C GLU A 451 23.29 5.88 1.31
N LEU A 452 22.74 5.74 2.53
CA LEU A 452 23.53 5.45 3.72
C LEU A 452 24.20 4.07 3.59
N GLU A 453 25.52 4.04 3.70
CA GLU A 453 26.29 2.80 3.74
C GLU A 453 26.34 2.22 5.16
N CYS A 454 25.58 1.16 5.40
CA CYS A 454 25.59 0.46 6.68
C CYS A 454 26.77 -0.51 6.81
N GLY A 455 27.35 -0.63 8.00
CA GLY A 455 28.24 -1.75 8.36
C GLY A 455 27.49 -2.92 8.99
N CYS A 456 28.20 -3.81 9.70
CA CYS A 456 27.61 -4.95 10.41
C CYS A 456 26.97 -4.63 11.76
N ASN A 457 26.82 -3.35 12.09
CA ASN A 457 26.18 -2.91 13.32
C ASN A 457 24.66 -2.76 13.14
N TYR A 458 23.91 -3.34 14.08
CA TYR A 458 22.46 -3.18 14.16
C TYR A 458 22.11 -1.83 14.73
N THR A 459 21.37 -1.02 13.97
CA THR A 459 20.87 0.29 14.41
C THR A 459 19.39 0.43 14.02
N ASN A 460 18.81 1.60 14.27
CA ASN A 460 17.46 1.91 13.81
C ASN A 460 17.37 2.12 12.28
N ARG A 461 18.51 2.40 11.61
CA ARG A 461 18.65 2.58 10.16
C ARG A 461 19.35 1.40 9.46
N CYS A 462 20.11 0.59 10.19
CA CYS A 462 20.88 -0.54 9.65
C CYS A 462 20.36 -1.90 10.17
N PHE A 463 20.14 -2.83 9.26
CA PHE A 463 19.69 -4.19 9.57
C PHE A 463 20.51 -5.23 8.77
N PRO A 464 21.80 -5.41 9.13
CA PRO A 464 22.72 -6.25 8.38
C PRO A 464 22.30 -7.73 8.39
N ILE A 465 22.75 -8.48 7.38
CA ILE A 465 22.45 -9.89 7.16
C ILE A 465 23.65 -10.73 7.64
N PRO A 466 23.53 -11.49 8.73
CA PRO A 466 24.64 -12.28 9.26
C PRO A 466 25.13 -13.34 8.27
N VAL A 467 26.45 -13.44 8.11
CA VAL A 467 27.12 -14.45 7.27
C VAL A 467 27.79 -15.46 8.19
N ARG A 468 27.66 -16.76 7.89
CA ARG A 468 28.40 -17.79 8.62
C ARG A 468 29.84 -17.82 8.12
N HIS A 469 30.77 -18.11 9.02
CA HIS A 469 32.19 -18.26 8.67
C HIS A 469 32.43 -19.40 7.64
N ASP A 470 31.59 -20.43 7.62
CA ASP A 470 31.67 -21.53 6.65
C ASP A 470 30.95 -21.25 5.32
N ASP A 471 30.40 -20.04 5.13
CA ASP A 471 29.80 -19.65 3.85
C ASP A 471 30.86 -19.69 2.74
N PRO A 472 30.63 -20.44 1.64
CA PRO A 472 31.63 -20.66 0.61
C PRO A 472 31.95 -19.42 -0.23
N VAL A 473 31.09 -18.40 -0.19
CA VAL A 473 31.24 -17.17 -0.98
C VAL A 473 31.67 -16.02 -0.08
N PHE A 474 30.98 -15.83 1.04
CA PHE A 474 31.13 -14.64 1.89
C PHE A 474 31.86 -14.91 3.20
N GLY A 475 32.13 -16.17 3.56
CA GLY A 475 32.71 -16.53 4.86
C GLY A 475 34.24 -16.44 4.94
N THR A 476 34.96 -16.41 3.81
CA THR A 476 36.44 -16.47 3.80
C THR A 476 37.14 -15.49 2.85
N ARG A 477 36.41 -14.74 1.99
CA ARG A 477 36.99 -14.00 0.86
C ARG A 477 36.24 -12.74 0.39
N SER A 478 35.50 -12.02 1.24
CA SER A 478 34.87 -10.76 0.83
C SER A 478 35.75 -9.54 1.09
N SER A 479 35.66 -8.53 0.21
CA SER A 479 36.15 -7.15 0.42
C SER A 479 35.45 -6.43 1.58
N HIS A 480 34.35 -7.00 2.07
CA HIS A 480 33.59 -6.60 3.24
C HIS A 480 33.99 -7.49 4.42
N SER A 481 34.08 -6.96 5.64
CA SER A 481 34.31 -7.76 6.86
C SER A 481 33.42 -9.00 6.84
N GLY A 482 33.99 -10.20 6.72
CA GLY A 482 33.33 -11.50 6.44
C GLY A 482 32.31 -12.00 7.48
N GLU A 483 31.70 -11.08 8.23
CA GLU A 483 30.72 -11.30 9.29
C GLU A 483 29.28 -11.01 8.82
N CYS A 484 29.07 -10.15 7.81
CA CYS A 484 27.72 -9.82 7.33
C CYS A 484 27.67 -9.27 5.89
N LEU A 485 26.47 -9.23 5.31
CA LEU A 485 26.14 -8.37 4.18
C LEU A 485 25.39 -7.13 4.70
N PRO A 486 25.76 -5.91 4.28
CA PRO A 486 25.12 -4.69 4.77
C PRO A 486 23.71 -4.49 4.22
N LEU A 487 22.81 -3.91 5.02
CA LEU A 487 21.49 -3.48 4.55
C LEU A 487 21.01 -2.25 5.30
N THR A 488 20.67 -1.23 4.53
CA THR A 488 20.01 -0.01 5.02
C THR A 488 18.49 -0.21 4.96
N ARG A 489 17.83 0.07 6.08
CA ARG A 489 16.37 -0.06 6.22
C ARG A 489 15.64 0.99 5.38
N SER A 490 14.46 0.65 4.89
CA SER A 490 13.65 1.55 4.06
C SER A 490 13.03 2.66 4.89
N ILE A 491 12.97 3.88 4.36
CA ILE A 491 12.45 5.05 5.05
C ILE A 491 10.98 4.82 5.45
N PRO A 492 10.62 5.08 6.72
CA PRO A 492 9.22 5.05 7.14
C PRO A 492 8.44 6.23 6.54
N ALA A 493 7.22 5.97 6.08
CA ALA A 493 6.29 7.02 5.70
C ALA A 493 5.88 7.85 6.92
N CYS A 494 5.55 9.12 6.69
CA CYS A 494 5.02 9.98 7.75
C CYS A 494 3.65 9.47 8.21
N ARG A 495 3.39 9.51 9.53
CA ARG A 495 2.04 9.26 10.08
C ARG A 495 1.15 10.47 9.80
N CYS A 496 0.54 10.53 8.63
CA CYS A 496 -0.34 11.62 8.28
C CYS A 496 -1.65 11.11 7.66
N GLY A 497 -2.76 11.81 7.90
CA GLY A 497 -4.03 11.53 7.23
C GLY A 497 -4.85 10.34 7.75
N GLY A 498 -5.09 10.25 9.07
CA GLY A 498 -6.17 9.40 9.61
C GLY A 498 -5.89 7.89 9.71
N GLN A 499 -4.70 7.40 9.34
CA GLN A 499 -4.22 6.07 9.73
C GLN A 499 -3.80 6.05 11.22
N GLN A 500 -4.75 6.28 12.13
CA GLN A 500 -4.49 6.37 13.57
C GLN A 500 -4.56 5.01 14.31
N ASN A 501 -4.98 3.94 13.63
CA ASN A 501 -5.29 2.66 14.28
C ASN A 501 -4.18 1.61 14.24
N ASP A 502 -3.20 1.73 13.32
CA ASP A 502 -2.01 0.87 13.29
C ASP A 502 -0.78 1.72 13.61
N LEU A 503 -0.18 1.49 14.78
CA LEU A 503 1.01 2.22 15.24
C LEU A 503 2.30 1.69 14.59
N SER A 504 2.20 0.59 13.82
CA SER A 504 3.32 -0.07 13.19
C SER A 504 3.97 0.78 12.10
N ARG A 505 5.28 0.64 11.96
CA ARG A 505 6.09 1.24 10.90
C ARG A 505 5.52 0.84 9.53
N THR A 506 5.29 1.81 8.66
CA THR A 506 4.92 1.58 7.27
C THR A 506 5.88 2.34 6.37
N GLN A 507 6.34 1.70 5.30
CA GLN A 507 7.35 2.24 4.41
C GLN A 507 6.73 3.21 3.41
N LEU A 508 7.55 4.14 2.94
CA LEU A 508 7.20 5.11 1.91
C LEU A 508 7.30 4.46 0.52
N ASN A 509 6.33 4.71 -0.35
CA ASN A 509 6.46 4.55 -1.78
C ASN A 509 6.79 5.91 -2.40
N GLN A 510 7.95 6.05 -3.06
CA GLN A 510 8.33 7.28 -3.74
C GLN A 510 7.63 7.51 -5.09
N LEU A 511 7.02 6.46 -5.67
CA LEU A 511 6.38 6.53 -6.98
C LEU A 511 4.85 6.63 -6.87
N THR A 512 4.22 7.04 -7.97
CA THR A 512 2.76 6.89 -8.13
C THR A 512 2.42 5.40 -8.12
N SER A 513 1.23 5.05 -7.64
CA SER A 513 0.77 3.65 -7.64
C SER A 513 0.12 3.23 -8.97
N PHE A 514 -0.12 4.18 -9.88
CA PHE A 514 -0.86 3.93 -11.11
C PHE A 514 0.06 3.43 -12.21
N ILE A 515 -0.48 2.66 -13.15
CA ILE A 515 0.22 2.38 -14.41
C ILE A 515 0.00 3.61 -15.30
N ASP A 516 0.89 4.59 -15.16
CA ASP A 516 0.77 5.90 -15.81
C ASP A 516 2.05 6.38 -16.51
N GLY A 517 3.07 5.54 -16.56
CA GLY A 517 4.33 5.86 -17.23
C GLY A 517 5.27 6.68 -16.35
N SER A 518 5.12 6.68 -15.03
CA SER A 518 5.96 7.43 -14.10
C SER A 518 7.44 7.08 -14.22
N GLN A 519 7.78 5.85 -14.63
CA GLN A 519 9.15 5.45 -14.94
C GLN A 519 9.72 6.13 -16.19
N ILE A 520 8.86 6.67 -17.05
CA ILE A 520 9.22 7.49 -18.23
C ILE A 520 9.20 8.97 -17.87
N TYR A 521 8.15 9.43 -17.16
CA TYR A 521 7.84 10.85 -16.97
C TYR A 521 8.28 11.45 -15.63
N GLY A 522 8.68 10.62 -14.67
CA GLY A 522 8.95 11.02 -13.29
C GLY A 522 7.69 11.04 -12.41
N SER A 523 7.92 11.02 -11.09
CA SER A 523 6.86 11.08 -10.06
C SER A 523 6.77 12.43 -9.33
N ASP A 524 7.57 13.41 -9.75
CA ASP A 524 7.51 14.79 -9.26
C ASP A 524 7.65 15.81 -10.41
N ASN A 525 7.08 17.00 -10.22
CA ASN A 525 7.02 18.03 -11.26
C ASN A 525 8.40 18.52 -11.70
N LYS A 526 9.40 18.53 -10.82
CA LYS A 526 10.74 18.98 -11.17
C LYS A 526 11.36 17.98 -12.13
N LYS A 527 11.36 16.69 -11.78
CA LYS A 527 11.90 15.64 -12.65
C LYS A 527 11.16 15.58 -13.99
N ALA A 528 9.84 15.67 -13.98
CA ALA A 528 9.05 15.69 -15.22
C ALA A 528 9.39 16.88 -16.12
N SER A 529 9.61 18.07 -15.55
CA SER A 529 10.05 19.24 -16.32
C SER A 529 11.48 19.06 -16.84
N ASP A 530 12.40 18.54 -16.02
CA ASP A 530 13.80 18.36 -16.39
C ASP A 530 13.96 17.38 -17.58
N LEU A 531 13.05 16.41 -17.72
CA LEU A 531 13.05 15.44 -18.82
C LEU A 531 12.41 15.97 -20.11
N ARG A 532 11.75 17.13 -20.10
CA ARG A 532 11.06 17.71 -21.26
C ARG A 532 11.94 18.64 -22.06
N MET A 533 11.78 18.61 -23.38
CA MET A 533 12.41 19.60 -24.28
C MET A 533 11.70 20.96 -24.19
N HIS A 534 10.44 20.98 -23.75
CA HIS A 534 9.54 22.15 -23.75
C HIS A 534 9.32 22.74 -25.16
N ILE A 535 9.52 21.91 -26.19
CA ILE A 535 9.26 22.23 -27.59
C ILE A 535 8.57 21.02 -28.22
N GLY A 536 7.45 21.25 -28.91
CA GLY A 536 6.72 20.22 -29.66
C GLY A 536 6.10 19.10 -28.80
N GLY A 537 6.01 19.30 -27.49
CA GLY A 537 5.59 18.29 -26.52
C GLY A 537 6.60 17.18 -26.30
N LEU A 538 7.86 17.34 -26.74
CA LEU A 538 8.87 16.28 -26.76
C LEU A 538 9.56 16.08 -25.41
N LEU A 539 10.00 14.84 -25.17
CA LEU A 539 11.02 14.52 -24.16
C LEU A 539 12.42 14.80 -24.72
N LYS A 540 13.34 15.21 -23.84
CA LYS A 540 14.77 15.31 -24.16
C LYS A 540 15.29 13.93 -24.54
N SER A 541 16.13 13.88 -25.56
CA SER A 541 16.82 12.66 -26.00
C SER A 541 18.29 12.98 -26.30
N GLY A 542 19.15 11.97 -26.29
CA GLY A 542 20.60 12.14 -26.43
C GLY A 542 21.31 10.94 -27.06
N GLY A 543 22.57 11.14 -27.44
CA GLY A 543 23.51 10.08 -27.86
C GLY A 543 23.17 9.41 -29.20
N VAL A 544 23.70 9.92 -30.32
CA VAL A 544 23.73 9.21 -31.62
C VAL A 544 25.09 8.54 -31.78
N THR A 545 25.34 7.48 -31.02
CA THR A 545 26.47 6.57 -31.28
C THR A 545 25.91 5.17 -31.52
N GLY A 546 26.11 4.64 -32.73
CA GLY A 546 25.70 3.28 -33.13
C GLY A 546 24.20 3.04 -33.39
N SER A 547 23.28 3.84 -32.83
CA SER A 547 21.82 3.77 -33.04
C SER A 547 21.33 4.75 -34.11
N ARG A 548 20.34 4.37 -34.93
CA ARG A 548 19.74 5.26 -35.95
C ARG A 548 18.66 6.18 -35.38
N LYS A 549 18.00 5.75 -34.30
CA LYS A 549 17.05 6.55 -33.54
C LYS A 549 17.66 7.09 -32.25
N GLU A 550 16.97 8.05 -31.67
CA GLU A 550 17.34 8.72 -30.43
C GLU A 550 17.49 7.75 -29.23
N ASN A 551 18.42 8.00 -28.33
CA ASN A 551 18.51 7.29 -27.05
C ASN A 551 18.05 8.20 -25.91
N LEU A 552 17.96 7.65 -24.70
CA LEU A 552 17.76 8.44 -23.50
C LEU A 552 18.86 9.52 -23.39
N PRO A 553 18.54 10.71 -22.84
CA PRO A 553 19.54 11.72 -22.53
C PRO A 553 20.50 11.18 -21.46
N PHE A 554 21.68 11.78 -21.34
CA PHE A 554 22.61 11.47 -20.24
C PHE A 554 22.37 12.40 -19.06
N GLN A 555 22.68 11.93 -17.84
CA GLN A 555 22.64 12.77 -16.65
C GLN A 555 23.75 13.85 -16.69
N ASP A 556 23.43 15.07 -16.25
CA ASP A 556 24.36 16.21 -16.24
C ASP A 556 25.55 16.02 -15.28
N LYS A 557 25.42 15.16 -14.27
CA LYS A 557 26.49 14.85 -13.31
C LYS A 557 27.36 13.70 -13.82
N GLN A 558 28.65 13.98 -14.04
CA GLN A 558 29.68 12.97 -14.19
C GLN A 558 29.94 12.31 -12.82
N SER A 559 29.02 11.48 -12.32
CA SER A 559 29.45 10.49 -11.34
C SER A 559 30.38 9.52 -12.10
N PRO A 560 31.64 9.36 -11.67
CA PRO A 560 32.52 8.37 -12.27
C PRO A 560 31.92 7.00 -12.02
N MET A 561 31.81 6.17 -13.05
CA MET A 561 31.16 4.87 -12.98
C MET A 561 32.00 3.77 -13.61
N ARG A 562 31.60 2.54 -13.29
CA ARG A 562 32.13 1.32 -13.87
C ARG A 562 32.11 1.40 -15.41
N GLY A 563 33.28 1.44 -16.03
CA GLY A 563 33.43 1.55 -17.49
C GLY A 563 33.50 2.96 -18.07
N GLY A 564 33.43 4.02 -17.24
CA GLY A 564 33.79 5.40 -17.63
C GLY A 564 32.81 6.18 -18.49
N GLY A 565 31.56 5.71 -18.67
CA GLY A 565 30.51 6.40 -19.44
C GLY A 565 29.41 7.02 -18.55
N PRO A 566 28.69 8.06 -19.03
CA PRO A 566 27.58 8.67 -18.28
C PRO A 566 26.32 7.78 -18.25
N LEU A 567 25.55 7.83 -17.16
CA LEU A 567 24.24 7.17 -17.08
C LEU A 567 23.18 7.86 -17.91
N PHE A 568 22.21 7.06 -18.35
CA PHE A 568 20.98 7.58 -18.90
C PHE A 568 20.13 8.27 -17.83
N ASP A 569 19.40 9.29 -18.26
CA ASP A 569 18.42 9.99 -17.46
C ASP A 569 17.00 9.62 -17.90
N ALA A 570 16.17 9.23 -16.92
CA ALA A 570 14.79 8.78 -17.14
C ALA A 570 13.92 9.17 -15.93
N GLY A 571 12.61 8.87 -16.00
CA GLY A 571 11.65 9.14 -14.93
C GLY A 571 11.94 8.39 -13.63
N ASP A 572 12.43 7.15 -13.72
CA ASP A 572 12.81 6.32 -12.58
C ASP A 572 14.35 6.27 -12.44
N PRO A 573 14.91 6.40 -11.21
CA PRO A 573 16.36 6.43 -10.99
C PRO A 573 17.06 5.10 -11.26
N ARG A 574 16.32 3.98 -11.32
CA ARG A 574 16.87 2.64 -11.53
C ARG A 574 16.95 2.27 -13.02
N SER A 575 16.68 3.19 -13.95
CA SER A 575 16.70 2.91 -15.40
C SER A 575 18.04 2.35 -15.93
N ASN A 576 19.12 2.49 -15.16
CA ASN A 576 20.46 2.00 -15.48
C ASN A 576 20.86 0.74 -14.67
N GLU A 577 19.98 0.23 -13.81
CA GLU A 577 20.25 -0.94 -12.96
C GLU A 577 20.72 -2.12 -13.80
N VAL A 578 20.04 -2.40 -14.92
CA VAL A 578 20.45 -3.38 -15.91
C VAL A 578 20.21 -2.81 -17.31
N ILE A 579 21.12 -3.08 -18.24
CA ILE A 579 21.07 -2.46 -19.58
C ILE A 579 19.80 -2.81 -20.36
N THR A 580 19.22 -3.99 -20.16
CA THR A 580 17.94 -4.38 -20.78
C THR A 580 16.77 -3.52 -20.28
N LEU A 581 16.85 -2.98 -19.07
CA LEU A 581 15.88 -1.99 -18.58
C LEU A 581 16.08 -0.66 -19.31
N SER A 582 17.32 -0.20 -19.51
CA SER A 582 17.62 1.00 -20.30
C SER A 582 17.09 0.91 -21.75
N VAL A 583 17.13 -0.28 -22.34
CA VAL A 583 16.50 -0.59 -23.65
C VAL A 583 14.99 -0.34 -23.61
N MET A 584 14.30 -0.81 -22.56
CA MET A 584 12.86 -0.58 -22.40
C MET A 584 12.52 0.91 -22.24
N HIS A 585 13.25 1.63 -21.38
CA HIS A 585 13.08 3.08 -21.24
C HIS A 585 13.31 3.83 -22.56
N THR A 586 14.33 3.44 -23.33
CA THR A 586 14.62 4.03 -24.65
C THR A 586 13.48 3.84 -25.64
N ILE A 587 12.93 2.63 -25.75
CA ILE A 587 11.82 2.33 -26.66
C ILE A 587 10.56 3.13 -26.31
N TRP A 588 10.29 3.34 -25.01
CA TRP A 588 9.14 4.11 -24.57
C TRP A 588 9.30 5.63 -24.67
N LEU A 589 10.53 6.13 -24.53
CA LEU A 589 10.85 7.52 -24.89
C LEU A 589 10.59 7.77 -26.39
N ARG A 590 11.08 6.88 -27.26
CA ARG A 590 10.86 6.97 -28.71
C ARG A 590 9.38 6.96 -29.05
N GLU A 591 8.60 6.11 -28.37
CA GLU A 591 7.15 6.05 -28.60
C GLU A 591 6.44 7.34 -28.21
N HIS A 592 6.85 7.98 -27.10
CA HIS A 592 6.33 9.29 -26.73
C HIS A 592 6.63 10.34 -27.81
N ASN A 593 7.90 10.48 -28.20
CA ASN A 593 8.34 11.49 -29.17
C ASN A 593 7.68 11.27 -30.54
N ARG A 594 7.49 10.01 -30.97
CA ARG A 594 6.73 9.68 -32.19
C ARG A 594 5.28 10.16 -32.11
N ILE A 595 4.59 9.85 -31.00
CA ILE A 595 3.19 10.29 -30.80
C ILE A 595 3.10 11.82 -30.77
N ALA A 596 4.00 12.49 -30.05
CA ALA A 596 4.02 13.94 -29.94
C ALA A 596 4.22 14.61 -31.32
N ASN A 597 5.19 14.15 -32.11
CA ASN A 597 5.41 14.62 -33.47
C ASN A 597 4.17 14.45 -34.36
N GLU A 598 3.58 13.25 -34.41
CA GLU A 598 2.36 13.00 -35.21
C GLU A 598 1.17 13.86 -34.74
N LEU A 599 0.99 14.05 -33.43
CA LEU A 599 -0.07 14.92 -32.90
C LEU A 599 0.14 16.38 -33.25
N SER A 600 1.40 16.86 -33.26
CA SER A 600 1.73 18.23 -33.66
C SER A 600 1.39 18.51 -35.14
N GLU A 601 1.58 17.51 -36.00
CA GLU A 601 1.22 17.60 -37.43
C GLU A 601 -0.30 17.56 -37.63
N ILE A 602 -1.00 16.69 -36.89
CA ILE A 602 -2.46 16.55 -36.95
C ILE A 602 -3.16 17.79 -36.40
N ASN A 603 -2.60 18.39 -35.35
CA ASN A 603 -3.17 19.53 -34.62
C ASN A 603 -2.18 20.70 -34.54
N PRO A 604 -1.95 21.44 -35.63
CA PRO A 604 -0.95 22.52 -35.65
C PRO A 604 -1.24 23.68 -34.69
N CYS A 605 -2.46 23.76 -34.15
CA CYS A 605 -2.88 24.78 -33.21
C CYS A 605 -2.66 24.41 -31.73
N TRP A 606 -2.31 23.16 -31.43
CA TRP A 606 -2.00 22.74 -30.05
C TRP A 606 -0.62 23.26 -29.63
N ASP A 607 -0.52 23.71 -28.38
CA ASP A 607 0.75 24.13 -27.77
C ASP A 607 1.57 22.94 -27.26
N ASP A 608 2.80 23.23 -26.80
CA ASP A 608 3.73 22.23 -26.25
C ASP A 608 3.09 21.39 -25.14
N GLU A 609 2.45 22.04 -24.17
CA GLU A 609 1.86 21.39 -23.01
C GLU A 609 0.73 20.44 -23.42
N ARG A 610 -0.14 20.88 -24.31
CA ARG A 610 -1.25 20.07 -24.83
C ARG A 610 -0.73 18.82 -25.54
N ILE A 611 0.28 18.94 -26.38
CA ILE A 611 0.89 17.82 -27.11
C ILE A 611 1.55 16.84 -26.14
N TYR A 612 2.36 17.34 -25.19
CA TYR A 612 3.01 16.52 -24.17
C TYR A 612 1.99 15.70 -23.37
N GLN A 613 0.92 16.35 -22.88
CA GLN A 613 -0.08 15.66 -22.06
C GLN A 613 -0.90 14.64 -22.85
N GLU A 614 -1.30 14.92 -24.10
CA GLU A 614 -1.99 13.90 -24.93
C GLU A 614 -1.06 12.75 -25.29
N ALA A 615 0.22 13.00 -25.60
CA ALA A 615 1.20 11.94 -25.86
C ALA A 615 1.43 11.08 -24.61
N ARG A 616 1.65 11.69 -23.44
CA ARG A 616 1.77 11.01 -22.14
C ARG A 616 0.54 10.17 -21.84
N ARG A 617 -0.65 10.71 -22.07
CA ARG A 617 -1.92 10.03 -21.84
C ARG A 617 -2.10 8.80 -22.74
N ILE A 618 -1.76 8.90 -24.03
CA ILE A 618 -1.81 7.77 -24.96
C ILE A 618 -0.79 6.70 -24.55
N VAL A 619 0.44 7.08 -24.19
CA VAL A 619 1.47 6.15 -23.72
C VAL A 619 1.01 5.42 -22.44
N GLY A 620 0.47 6.13 -21.46
CA GLY A 620 -0.10 5.52 -20.25
C GLY A 620 -1.19 4.50 -20.59
N ALA A 621 -2.09 4.81 -21.52
CA ALA A 621 -3.09 3.86 -22.00
C ALA A 621 -2.47 2.62 -22.66
N LYS A 622 -1.39 2.80 -23.45
CA LYS A 622 -0.68 1.67 -24.07
C LYS A 622 -0.03 0.76 -23.02
N LEU A 623 0.59 1.33 -21.98
CA LEU A 623 1.16 0.58 -20.85
C LEU A 623 0.08 -0.25 -20.12
N GLN A 624 -1.07 0.37 -19.85
CA GLN A 624 -2.22 -0.31 -19.26
C GLN A 624 -2.73 -1.46 -20.13
N ILE A 625 -2.92 -1.23 -21.43
CA ILE A 625 -3.43 -2.25 -22.35
C ILE A 625 -2.46 -3.41 -22.47
N ILE A 626 -1.17 -3.16 -22.68
CA ILE A 626 -0.16 -4.24 -22.77
C ILE A 626 -0.12 -5.05 -21.46
N THR A 627 -0.21 -4.37 -20.32
CA THR A 627 -0.22 -5.05 -19.01
C THR A 627 -1.43 -5.97 -18.87
N TYR A 628 -2.66 -5.48 -19.05
CA TYR A 628 -3.87 -6.26 -18.78
C TYR A 628 -4.29 -7.19 -19.92
N GLU A 629 -3.94 -6.89 -21.18
CA GLU A 629 -4.36 -7.68 -22.33
C GLU A 629 -3.27 -8.64 -22.82
N GLU A 630 -2.00 -8.42 -22.47
CA GLU A 630 -0.89 -9.28 -22.92
C GLU A 630 -0.10 -9.91 -21.76
N PHE A 631 0.33 -9.13 -20.77
CA PHE A 631 1.21 -9.60 -19.70
C PHE A 631 0.45 -10.42 -18.63
N LEU A 632 -0.61 -9.89 -18.04
CA LEU A 632 -1.37 -10.57 -16.98
C LEU A 632 -2.03 -11.89 -17.47
N PRO A 633 -2.58 -11.98 -18.70
CA PRO A 633 -3.06 -13.27 -19.21
C PRO A 633 -1.96 -14.34 -19.34
N VAL A 634 -0.71 -13.94 -19.61
CA VAL A 634 0.44 -14.85 -19.63
C VAL A 634 0.85 -15.25 -18.21
N LEU A 635 0.79 -14.30 -17.26
CA LEU A 635 1.10 -14.52 -15.84
C LEU A 635 0.08 -15.47 -15.18
N PHE A 636 -1.22 -15.24 -15.34
CA PHE A 636 -2.27 -16.00 -14.68
C PHE A 636 -2.79 -17.21 -15.46
N GLY A 637 -2.47 -17.29 -16.76
CA GLY A 637 -2.98 -18.35 -17.65
C GLY A 637 -4.51 -18.41 -17.63
N GLN A 638 -5.05 -19.63 -17.58
CA GLN A 638 -6.49 -19.87 -17.53
C GLN A 638 -7.19 -19.28 -16.29
N TYR A 639 -6.43 -18.89 -15.26
CA TYR A 639 -6.97 -18.31 -14.03
C TYR A 639 -7.07 -16.79 -14.05
N TYR A 640 -6.77 -16.14 -15.19
CA TYR A 640 -6.77 -14.67 -15.28
C TYR A 640 -8.10 -14.06 -14.81
N SER A 641 -9.23 -14.52 -15.32
CA SER A 641 -10.56 -14.02 -14.94
C SER A 641 -10.98 -14.36 -13.51
N GLN A 642 -10.32 -15.34 -12.87
CA GLN A 642 -10.56 -15.67 -11.46
C GLN A 642 -9.87 -14.66 -10.54
N TYR A 643 -8.64 -14.24 -10.88
CA TYR A 643 -7.82 -13.37 -10.02
C TYR A 643 -7.95 -11.90 -10.36
N VAL A 644 -8.22 -11.57 -11.62
CA VAL A 644 -8.47 -10.22 -12.12
C VAL A 644 -9.88 -10.18 -12.68
N SER A 645 -10.80 -9.56 -11.95
CA SER A 645 -12.21 -9.48 -12.31
C SER A 645 -12.41 -8.71 -13.63
N ARG A 646 -13.60 -8.77 -14.23
CA ARG A 646 -13.95 -7.88 -15.35
C ARG A 646 -14.05 -6.44 -14.85
N TYR A 647 -13.65 -5.47 -15.68
CA TYR A 647 -13.84 -4.05 -15.38
C TYR A 647 -15.32 -3.65 -15.41
N PHE A 648 -15.79 -2.99 -14.35
CA PHE A 648 -17.17 -2.49 -14.21
C PHE A 648 -17.26 -0.96 -14.18
N GLY A 649 -16.16 -0.26 -14.43
CA GLY A 649 -16.06 1.19 -14.28
C GLY A 649 -15.22 1.60 -13.06
N TYR A 650 -14.80 2.86 -13.05
CA TYR A 650 -14.06 3.45 -11.94
C TYR A 650 -14.89 3.47 -10.66
N ASN A 651 -14.29 3.03 -9.54
CA ASN A 651 -14.90 3.07 -8.22
C ASN A 651 -14.04 3.95 -7.28
N PRO A 652 -14.52 5.14 -6.86
CA PRO A 652 -13.78 6.04 -5.99
C PRO A 652 -13.60 5.53 -4.55
N PHE A 653 -14.21 4.41 -4.18
CA PHE A 653 -14.04 3.77 -2.87
C PHE A 653 -13.01 2.63 -2.89
N VAL A 654 -12.43 2.34 -4.06
CA VAL A 654 -11.30 1.42 -4.17
C VAL A 654 -10.01 2.21 -3.98
N ASP A 655 -9.22 1.81 -2.98
CA ASP A 655 -7.87 2.31 -2.80
C ASP A 655 -6.91 1.59 -3.75
N ALA A 656 -6.33 2.38 -4.67
CA ALA A 656 -5.35 1.94 -5.66
C ALA A 656 -3.89 2.09 -5.17
N THR A 657 -3.66 2.42 -3.90
CA THR A 657 -2.31 2.47 -3.33
C THR A 657 -1.65 1.10 -3.37
N ILE A 658 -0.40 1.02 -3.84
CA ILE A 658 0.34 -0.26 -3.90
C ILE A 658 0.45 -0.88 -2.49
N PRO A 659 0.07 -2.15 -2.32
CA PRO A 659 0.27 -2.86 -1.07
C PRO A 659 1.74 -3.22 -0.85
N ASN A 660 2.21 -3.13 0.39
CA ASN A 660 3.59 -3.42 0.76
C ASN A 660 3.99 -4.87 0.38
N GLU A 661 3.05 -5.79 0.42
CA GLU A 661 3.29 -7.22 0.18
C GLU A 661 3.40 -7.56 -1.31
N PHE A 662 2.88 -6.67 -2.17
CA PHE A 662 3.17 -6.68 -3.59
C PHE A 662 4.64 -6.30 -3.83
N SER A 663 5.08 -5.16 -3.30
CA SER A 663 6.42 -4.57 -3.51
C SER A 663 7.54 -5.38 -2.84
N ALA A 664 7.39 -5.74 -1.57
CA ALA A 664 8.44 -6.39 -0.79
C ALA A 664 8.52 -7.92 -0.99
N ALA A 665 7.55 -8.53 -1.68
CA ALA A 665 7.51 -9.98 -1.87
C ALA A 665 6.91 -10.42 -3.22
N ALA A 666 5.60 -10.26 -3.44
CA ALA A 666 4.91 -11.02 -4.48
C ALA A 666 5.38 -10.67 -5.90
N PHE A 667 5.61 -9.39 -6.24
CA PHE A 667 6.02 -8.99 -7.59
C PHE A 667 7.51 -9.22 -7.87
N ARG A 668 8.30 -9.50 -6.82
CA ARG A 668 9.70 -9.94 -6.91
C ARG A 668 9.87 -11.39 -7.37
N PHE A 669 8.79 -12.08 -7.76
CA PHE A 669 8.91 -13.39 -8.41
C PHE A 669 9.75 -13.32 -9.68
N GLY A 670 9.79 -12.15 -10.34
CA GLY A 670 10.55 -11.91 -11.57
C GLY A 670 12.06 -12.15 -11.44
N HIS A 671 12.62 -12.10 -10.23
CA HIS A 671 14.05 -12.36 -10.01
C HIS A 671 14.48 -13.79 -10.41
N SER A 672 13.57 -14.77 -10.31
CA SER A 672 13.81 -16.15 -10.75
C SER A 672 13.92 -16.29 -12.28
N LEU A 673 13.34 -15.36 -13.04
CA LEU A 673 13.31 -15.40 -14.52
C LEU A 673 14.63 -14.99 -15.17
N ILE A 674 15.54 -14.37 -14.40
CA ILE A 674 16.74 -13.72 -14.92
C ILE A 674 17.79 -14.77 -15.28
N ARG A 675 18.34 -14.68 -16.49
CA ARG A 675 19.45 -15.52 -16.95
C ARG A 675 20.78 -14.85 -16.59
N PRO A 676 21.87 -15.62 -16.45
CA PRO A 676 23.21 -15.06 -16.19
C PRO A 676 23.80 -14.30 -17.38
N THR A 677 23.19 -14.37 -18.57
CA THR A 677 23.62 -13.63 -19.76
C THR A 677 22.42 -13.11 -20.56
N PHE A 678 22.60 -12.00 -21.25
CA PHE A 678 21.67 -11.44 -22.23
C PHE A 678 22.20 -11.65 -23.64
N GLN A 679 21.41 -12.28 -24.49
CA GLN A 679 21.79 -12.46 -25.90
C GLN A 679 21.83 -11.11 -26.62
N ARG A 680 22.76 -10.98 -27.57
CA ARG A 680 22.86 -9.84 -28.48
C ARG A 680 22.85 -10.35 -29.91
N LEU A 681 21.87 -9.93 -30.69
CA LEU A 681 21.64 -10.46 -32.03
C LEU A 681 21.65 -9.37 -33.11
N ASP A 682 22.31 -9.63 -34.24
CA ASP A 682 22.32 -8.74 -35.40
C ASP A 682 20.96 -8.70 -36.10
N LYS A 683 20.85 -7.89 -37.17
CA LYS A 683 19.64 -7.77 -37.99
C LYS A 683 19.14 -9.07 -38.63
N ASN A 684 20.02 -10.06 -38.78
CA ASN A 684 19.72 -11.38 -39.32
C ASN A 684 19.41 -12.40 -38.21
N TRP A 685 19.32 -11.94 -36.95
CA TRP A 685 19.09 -12.76 -35.76
C TRP A 685 20.24 -13.72 -35.42
N ASN A 686 21.45 -13.46 -35.91
CA ASN A 686 22.66 -14.18 -35.54
C ASN A 686 23.36 -13.49 -34.37
N SER A 687 24.19 -14.21 -33.61
CA SER A 687 25.00 -13.62 -32.55
C SER A 687 25.95 -12.54 -33.11
N VAL A 688 26.03 -11.40 -32.42
CA VAL A 688 27.01 -10.35 -32.74
C VAL A 688 28.43 -10.79 -32.34
N PRO A 689 29.50 -10.20 -32.92
CA PRO A 689 30.89 -10.55 -32.60
C PRO A 689 31.26 -10.42 -31.11
N GLU A 690 30.62 -9.48 -30.40
CA GLU A 690 30.84 -9.27 -28.96
C GLU A 690 30.23 -10.40 -28.10
N GLY A 691 29.43 -11.29 -28.69
CA GLY A 691 28.78 -12.40 -28.01
C GLY A 691 27.67 -11.98 -27.02
N PRO A 692 27.12 -12.91 -26.22
CA PRO A 692 26.18 -12.57 -25.15
C PRO A 692 26.81 -11.66 -24.09
N LEU A 693 26.02 -10.74 -23.53
CA LEU A 693 26.43 -9.85 -22.45
C LEU A 693 26.27 -10.55 -21.09
N PRO A 694 27.34 -10.76 -20.30
CA PRO A 694 27.23 -11.28 -18.94
C PRO A 694 26.45 -10.33 -18.02
N LEU A 695 25.57 -10.88 -17.18
CA LEU A 695 24.70 -10.10 -16.30
C LEU A 695 25.52 -9.20 -15.35
N GLU A 696 26.60 -9.71 -14.77
CA GLU A 696 27.48 -8.98 -13.85
C GLU A 696 28.15 -7.76 -14.50
N ARG A 697 28.30 -7.75 -15.83
CA ARG A 697 28.83 -6.62 -16.59
C ARG A 697 27.76 -5.62 -16.98
N SER A 698 26.50 -6.01 -16.90
CA SER A 698 25.37 -5.18 -17.31
C SER A 698 24.84 -4.26 -16.22
N PHE A 699 25.24 -4.47 -14.96
CA PHE A 699 24.81 -3.62 -13.85
C PHE A 699 25.47 -2.24 -13.92
N PHE A 700 24.65 -1.17 -13.95
CA PHE A 700 25.09 0.23 -13.91
C PHE A 700 26.22 0.58 -14.89
N ASN A 701 26.25 -0.07 -16.06
CA ASN A 701 27.34 0.04 -17.02
C ASN A 701 26.83 0.38 -18.42
N PRO A 702 26.37 1.62 -18.67
CA PRO A 702 25.84 2.04 -19.97
C PRO A 702 26.87 1.95 -21.11
N SER A 703 28.18 1.80 -20.82
CA SER A 703 29.19 1.60 -21.88
C SER A 703 28.93 0.32 -22.69
N GLU A 704 28.44 -0.75 -22.05
CA GLU A 704 28.13 -2.03 -22.70
C GLU A 704 26.93 -1.92 -23.66
N TYR A 705 26.03 -0.96 -23.44
CA TYR A 705 24.91 -0.67 -24.35
C TYR A 705 25.42 -0.29 -25.75
N PHE A 706 26.47 0.55 -25.82
CA PHE A 706 26.98 1.07 -27.09
C PHE A 706 27.96 0.14 -27.79
N LYS A 707 28.55 -0.85 -27.10
CA LYS A 707 29.52 -1.80 -27.69
C LYS A 707 28.92 -2.67 -28.80
N SER A 708 27.61 -2.86 -28.82
CA SER A 708 26.91 -3.67 -29.82
C SER A 708 25.83 -2.87 -30.54
N ASN A 709 26.12 -1.65 -30.99
CA ASN A 709 25.18 -0.79 -31.73
C ASN A 709 23.85 -0.47 -30.99
N GLY A 710 23.87 -0.42 -29.65
CA GLY A 710 22.74 0.12 -28.87
C GLY A 710 21.55 -0.83 -28.72
N THR A 711 20.35 -0.29 -28.94
CA THR A 711 19.05 -0.85 -28.53
C THR A 711 18.76 -2.21 -29.17
N ASP A 712 18.92 -2.31 -30.49
CA ASP A 712 18.31 -3.37 -31.29
C ASP A 712 18.87 -4.77 -31.00
N PRO A 713 20.20 -4.97 -30.87
CA PRO A 713 20.72 -6.30 -30.58
C PRO A 713 20.28 -6.88 -29.25
N LEU A 714 20.17 -6.04 -28.22
CA LEU A 714 19.65 -6.43 -26.90
C LEU A 714 18.15 -6.68 -26.98
N LEU A 715 17.40 -5.85 -27.71
CA LEU A 715 15.97 -6.03 -27.91
C LEU A 715 15.65 -7.34 -28.63
N ARG A 716 16.38 -7.71 -29.69
CA ARG A 716 16.27 -9.03 -30.33
C ARG A 716 16.61 -10.17 -29.37
N GLY A 717 17.59 -9.96 -28.49
CA GLY A 717 17.91 -10.88 -27.40
C GLY A 717 16.73 -11.14 -26.48
N LEU A 718 16.04 -10.09 -26.02
CA LEU A 718 14.84 -10.18 -25.19
C LEU A 718 13.68 -10.89 -25.90
N LEU A 719 13.51 -10.66 -27.19
CA LEU A 719 12.45 -11.25 -28.01
C LEU A 719 12.67 -12.74 -28.33
N THR A 720 13.91 -13.22 -28.25
CA THR A 720 14.27 -14.58 -28.71
C THR A 720 14.64 -15.51 -27.59
N SER A 721 15.34 -15.01 -26.56
CA SER A 721 15.82 -15.84 -25.46
C SER A 721 14.66 -16.28 -24.60
N VAL A 722 14.61 -17.57 -24.26
CA VAL A 722 13.65 -18.09 -23.28
C VAL A 722 14.15 -17.72 -21.89
N SER A 723 13.30 -17.20 -21.01
CA SER A 723 13.67 -16.87 -19.63
C SER A 723 13.97 -18.13 -18.82
N ARG A 724 14.50 -17.96 -17.60
CA ARG A 724 14.41 -19.02 -16.58
C ARG A 724 12.96 -19.18 -16.12
N ASP A 725 12.67 -20.29 -15.46
CA ASP A 725 11.35 -20.56 -14.91
C ASP A 725 11.08 -19.75 -13.63
N VAL A 726 9.80 -19.62 -13.27
CA VAL A 726 9.43 -19.11 -11.94
C VAL A 726 9.48 -20.27 -10.96
N ASP A 727 10.51 -20.26 -10.11
CA ASP A 727 10.71 -21.22 -9.04
C ASP A 727 11.71 -20.70 -7.98
N GLU A 728 12.05 -21.54 -7.00
CA GLU A 728 12.90 -21.18 -5.86
C GLU A 728 14.40 -21.00 -6.19
N PHE A 729 14.78 -21.03 -7.47
CA PHE A 729 16.16 -20.95 -7.92
C PHE A 729 16.48 -19.59 -8.56
N LEU A 730 17.67 -19.07 -8.25
CA LEU A 730 18.23 -17.87 -8.87
C LEU A 730 19.60 -18.21 -9.44
N ASN A 731 20.00 -17.49 -10.50
CA ASN A 731 21.35 -17.64 -11.03
C ASN A 731 22.39 -17.12 -10.02
N SER A 732 23.57 -17.73 -10.02
CA SER A 732 24.64 -17.41 -9.08
C SER A 732 25.16 -15.98 -9.18
N VAL A 733 25.03 -15.32 -10.33
CA VAL A 733 25.39 -13.89 -10.47
C VAL A 733 24.54 -13.04 -9.52
N LEU A 734 23.25 -13.35 -9.37
CA LEU A 734 22.36 -12.62 -8.45
C LEU A 734 22.57 -12.96 -6.97
N THR A 735 23.10 -14.14 -6.64
CA THR A 735 23.29 -14.57 -5.25
C THR A 735 24.73 -14.45 -4.74
N THR A 736 25.66 -14.03 -5.60
CA THR A 736 27.10 -13.93 -5.25
C THR A 736 27.81 -12.70 -5.82
N LYS A 737 27.29 -12.07 -6.89
CA LYS A 737 27.95 -10.99 -7.64
C LYS A 737 27.02 -9.79 -7.91
N LEU A 738 25.95 -9.64 -7.13
CA LEU A 738 25.03 -8.52 -7.32
C LEU A 738 25.78 -7.20 -7.11
N PHE A 739 25.77 -6.32 -8.12
CA PHE A 739 26.40 -5.00 -8.12
C PHE A 739 27.91 -4.97 -7.78
N THR A 740 28.68 -5.99 -8.17
CA THR A 740 30.14 -5.96 -7.97
C THR A 740 30.81 -4.82 -8.74
N GLU A 741 31.91 -4.28 -8.22
CA GLU A 741 32.77 -3.32 -8.92
C GLU A 741 33.87 -4.02 -9.73
N SER A 742 34.28 -5.23 -9.34
CA SER A 742 35.20 -6.09 -10.12
C SER A 742 34.63 -7.49 -10.39
N PRO A 743 34.94 -8.14 -11.54
CA PRO A 743 34.57 -9.54 -11.79
C PRO A 743 35.13 -10.56 -10.78
N GLU A 744 36.22 -10.19 -10.11
CA GLU A 744 36.97 -11.00 -9.13
C GLU A 744 36.45 -10.85 -7.70
N GLU A 745 35.58 -9.87 -7.44
CA GLU A 745 35.00 -9.59 -6.12
C GLU A 745 33.64 -10.28 -5.94
N SER A 746 33.34 -10.63 -4.69
CA SER A 746 31.99 -10.98 -4.27
C SER A 746 31.16 -9.72 -4.07
N GLY A 747 29.92 -9.72 -4.56
CA GLY A 747 28.99 -8.59 -4.43
C GLY A 747 28.00 -8.80 -3.31
N MET A 748 26.74 -8.48 -3.58
CA MET A 748 25.61 -8.76 -2.70
C MET A 748 24.87 -10.03 -3.13
N ASP A 749 23.89 -10.45 -2.32
CA ASP A 749 22.99 -11.55 -2.60
C ASP A 749 21.52 -11.06 -2.65
N LEU A 750 20.93 -11.07 -3.84
CA LEU A 750 19.58 -10.57 -4.08
C LEU A 750 18.51 -11.38 -3.33
N ALA A 751 18.67 -12.70 -3.20
CA ALA A 751 17.72 -13.51 -2.45
C ALA A 751 17.75 -13.13 -0.96
N SER A 752 18.96 -12.96 -0.41
CA SER A 752 19.15 -12.49 0.96
C SER A 752 18.55 -11.11 1.19
N LEU A 753 18.72 -10.18 0.23
CA LEU A 753 18.13 -8.85 0.28
C LEU A 753 16.59 -8.89 0.24
N ASN A 754 15.98 -9.75 -0.58
CA ASN A 754 14.51 -9.88 -0.65
C ASN A 754 13.92 -10.35 0.69
N ILE A 755 14.53 -11.36 1.29
CA ILE A 755 14.12 -11.91 2.58
C ILE A 755 14.27 -10.83 3.68
N GLN A 756 15.45 -10.22 3.77
CA GLN A 756 15.73 -9.21 4.79
C GLN A 756 14.85 -7.96 4.63
N ARG A 757 14.55 -7.54 3.39
CA ARG A 757 13.65 -6.43 3.10
C ARG A 757 12.20 -6.76 3.49
N GLY A 758 11.73 -7.99 3.26
CA GLY A 758 10.43 -8.45 3.76
C GLY A 758 10.30 -8.33 5.27
N ARG A 759 11.35 -8.72 6.02
CA ARG A 759 11.41 -8.57 7.47
C ARG A 759 11.48 -7.10 7.92
N ASP A 760 12.28 -6.27 7.24
CA ASP A 760 12.34 -4.82 7.48
C ASP A 760 10.98 -4.14 7.31
N HIS A 761 10.22 -4.59 6.31
CA HIS A 761 8.88 -4.08 6.00
C HIS A 761 7.79 -4.63 6.91
N GLY A 762 8.13 -5.54 7.83
CA GLY A 762 7.16 -6.18 8.72
C GLY A 762 6.12 -6.98 7.96
N ILE A 763 6.52 -7.64 6.85
CA ILE A 763 5.62 -8.47 6.07
C ILE A 763 5.25 -9.72 6.89
N PRO A 764 3.95 -10.05 7.04
CA PRO A 764 3.55 -11.24 7.77
C PRO A 764 4.14 -12.53 7.16
N PRO A 765 4.42 -13.55 7.98
CA PRO A 765 4.93 -14.84 7.50
C PRO A 765 4.00 -15.50 6.48
N TYR A 766 4.57 -16.33 5.60
CA TYR A 766 3.92 -17.01 4.49
C TYR A 766 2.62 -17.73 4.89
N ARG A 767 2.58 -18.39 6.05
CA ARG A 767 1.36 -19.08 6.53
C ARG A 767 0.17 -18.14 6.65
N LYS A 768 0.35 -16.91 7.13
CA LYS A 768 -0.73 -15.91 7.25
C LYS A 768 -1.31 -15.53 5.90
N TRP A 769 -0.45 -15.41 4.90
CA TRP A 769 -0.87 -15.15 3.52
C TRP A 769 -1.58 -16.34 2.90
N ARG A 770 -1.08 -17.55 3.16
CA ARG A 770 -1.74 -18.76 2.70
C ARG A 770 -3.14 -18.90 3.28
N GLU A 771 -3.29 -18.71 4.59
CA GLU A 771 -4.59 -18.69 5.30
C GLU A 771 -5.53 -17.61 4.72
N PHE A 772 -5.04 -16.39 4.54
CA PHE A 772 -5.80 -15.29 3.95
C PHE A 772 -6.27 -15.63 2.53
N CYS A 773 -5.35 -16.05 1.66
CA CYS A 773 -5.64 -16.35 0.27
C CYS A 773 -6.47 -17.62 0.08
N ASP A 774 -6.41 -18.60 0.99
CA ASP A 774 -7.30 -19.76 0.99
C ASP A 774 -8.74 -19.40 1.35
N ASN A 775 -8.93 -18.44 2.24
CA ASN A 775 -10.27 -17.96 2.57
C ASN A 775 -10.90 -17.18 1.39
N VAL A 776 -10.08 -16.47 0.60
CA VAL A 776 -10.54 -15.73 -0.59
C VAL A 776 -10.71 -16.66 -1.80
N TYR A 777 -9.75 -17.55 -2.03
CA TYR A 777 -9.71 -18.48 -3.17
C TYR A 777 -9.40 -19.91 -2.67
N PRO A 778 -10.42 -20.66 -2.20
CA PRO A 778 -10.23 -21.98 -1.62
C PRO A 778 -9.49 -22.93 -2.56
N ARG A 779 -8.29 -23.37 -2.19
CA ARG A 779 -7.53 -24.39 -2.93
C ARG A 779 -6.81 -25.36 -2.01
N ARG A 780 -7.00 -26.66 -2.26
CA ARG A 780 -6.22 -27.74 -1.63
C ARG A 780 -5.19 -28.23 -2.64
N ASN A 781 -3.95 -27.75 -2.55
CA ASN A 781 -2.85 -28.22 -3.40
C ASN A 781 -1.52 -28.20 -2.61
N PRO A 782 -0.55 -29.04 -2.98
CA PRO A 782 0.66 -29.30 -2.18
C PRO A 782 1.51 -28.04 -1.97
N PRO A 783 2.27 -27.96 -0.86
CA PRO A 783 2.82 -26.68 -0.41
C PRO A 783 3.87 -26.13 -1.37
N PHE A 784 4.67 -26.99 -2.02
CA PHE A 784 5.83 -26.56 -2.83
C PHE A 784 5.99 -27.31 -4.15
N GLN A 785 6.69 -26.69 -5.10
CA GLN A 785 6.93 -27.19 -6.46
C GLN A 785 7.85 -28.42 -6.47
N TYR A 786 8.86 -28.46 -5.58
CA TYR A 786 9.86 -29.52 -5.54
C TYR A 786 9.77 -30.40 -4.28
N PRO A 787 10.03 -31.73 -4.39
CA PRO A 787 9.84 -32.66 -3.27
C PRO A 787 10.72 -32.39 -2.04
N ASN A 788 11.93 -31.86 -2.24
CA ASN A 788 12.89 -31.64 -1.16
C ASN A 788 12.73 -30.29 -0.46
N THR A 789 11.96 -29.35 -1.03
CA THR A 789 11.80 -28.00 -0.50
C THR A 789 11.33 -28.00 0.94
N GLU A 790 10.29 -28.79 1.27
CA GLU A 790 9.75 -28.88 2.63
C GLU A 790 10.81 -29.34 3.64
N ARG A 791 11.56 -30.39 3.30
CA ARG A 791 12.63 -30.91 4.17
C ARG A 791 13.69 -29.86 4.43
N VAL A 792 14.16 -29.18 3.38
CA VAL A 792 15.19 -28.13 3.48
C VAL A 792 14.67 -26.94 4.29
N MET A 793 13.42 -26.52 4.11
CA MET A 793 12.81 -25.45 4.91
C MET A 793 12.68 -25.82 6.39
N ARG A 794 12.29 -27.07 6.72
CA ARG A 794 12.26 -27.56 8.11
C ARG A 794 13.64 -27.59 8.74
N GLU A 795 14.65 -27.99 7.99
CA GLU A 795 16.06 -27.99 8.45
C GLU A 795 16.55 -26.56 8.73
N ILE A 796 16.26 -25.60 7.85
CA ILE A 796 16.74 -24.22 7.96
C ILE A 796 15.98 -23.42 9.02
N TYR A 797 14.65 -23.46 9.01
CA TYR A 797 13.79 -22.67 9.90
C TYR A 797 13.50 -23.36 11.24
N GLY A 798 13.82 -24.65 11.37
CA GLY A 798 13.31 -25.50 12.45
C GLY A 798 11.80 -25.74 12.33
N GLU A 799 11.26 -26.62 13.18
CA GLU A 799 9.83 -26.96 13.16
C GLU A 799 8.91 -25.77 13.46
N GLU A 800 9.30 -24.92 14.41
CA GLU A 800 8.54 -23.72 14.76
C GLU A 800 8.55 -22.69 13.61
N GLY A 801 9.74 -22.40 13.05
CA GLY A 801 9.87 -21.44 11.95
C GLY A 801 9.25 -21.94 10.65
N TYR A 802 9.37 -23.24 10.34
CA TYR A 802 8.66 -23.84 9.21
C TYR A 802 7.14 -23.68 9.35
N ARG A 803 6.61 -23.83 10.59
CA ARG A 803 5.19 -23.64 10.84
C ARG A 803 4.80 -22.18 10.68
N ASP A 804 5.40 -21.26 11.44
CA ASP A 804 4.85 -19.92 11.63
C ASP A 804 5.80 -18.77 11.23
N GLY A 805 7.04 -19.06 10.85
CA GLY A 805 8.11 -18.08 10.61
C GLY A 805 8.68 -18.00 9.19
N MET A 806 8.16 -18.78 8.23
CA MET A 806 8.65 -18.70 6.85
C MET A 806 8.36 -17.32 6.22
N ASP A 807 9.38 -16.73 5.61
CA ASP A 807 9.23 -15.45 4.89
C ASP A 807 8.30 -15.60 3.66
N LEU A 808 7.44 -14.60 3.41
CA LEU A 808 6.46 -14.63 2.31
C LEU A 808 7.11 -14.85 0.94
N TRP A 809 8.21 -14.15 0.64
CA TRP A 809 8.90 -14.28 -0.65
C TRP A 809 9.39 -15.72 -0.86
N VAL A 810 9.97 -16.33 0.17
CA VAL A 810 10.49 -17.71 0.15
C VAL A 810 9.36 -18.70 -0.07
N GLY A 811 8.33 -18.67 0.78
CA GLY A 811 7.21 -19.61 0.68
C GLY A 811 6.43 -19.47 -0.63
N GLY A 812 6.11 -18.24 -1.03
CA GLY A 812 5.32 -17.96 -2.23
C GLY A 812 6.04 -18.26 -3.54
N LEU A 813 7.37 -18.06 -3.61
CA LEU A 813 8.18 -18.39 -4.78
C LEU A 813 8.37 -19.91 -4.93
N SER A 814 8.46 -20.63 -3.81
CA SER A 814 8.57 -22.10 -3.77
C SER A 814 7.25 -22.83 -4.05
N GLU A 815 6.10 -22.15 -4.08
CA GLU A 815 4.80 -22.78 -4.29
C GLU A 815 4.73 -23.52 -5.63
N LYS A 816 3.97 -24.63 -5.65
CA LYS A 816 3.62 -25.27 -6.92
C LYS A 816 2.79 -24.30 -7.76
N LYS A 817 3.25 -24.06 -8.99
CA LYS A 817 2.57 -23.17 -9.94
C LYS A 817 1.16 -23.64 -10.24
N LEU A 818 0.22 -22.70 -10.35
CA LEU A 818 -1.11 -23.01 -10.86
C LEU A 818 -1.02 -23.49 -12.32
N GLN A 819 -1.91 -24.40 -12.70
CA GLN A 819 -1.96 -24.91 -14.08
C GLN A 819 -2.03 -23.75 -15.09
N THR A 820 -1.13 -23.72 -16.08
CA THR A 820 -0.96 -22.63 -17.07
C THR A 820 -0.58 -21.23 -16.54
N ALA A 821 -0.59 -20.95 -15.23
CA ALA A 821 -0.14 -19.69 -14.62
C ALA A 821 1.30 -19.74 -14.12
N GLN A 822 2.07 -18.66 -14.23
CA GLN A 822 3.52 -18.68 -13.91
C GLN A 822 3.80 -18.71 -12.41
N VAL A 823 2.82 -18.37 -11.57
CA VAL A 823 2.99 -18.29 -10.11
C VAL A 823 2.10 -19.29 -9.37
N GLY A 824 2.45 -19.54 -8.10
CA GLY A 824 1.63 -20.29 -7.15
C GLY A 824 0.38 -19.52 -6.69
N PRO A 825 -0.53 -20.18 -5.96
CA PRO A 825 -1.80 -19.61 -5.53
C PRO A 825 -1.70 -18.38 -4.63
N THR A 826 -0.68 -18.25 -3.78
CA THR A 826 -0.54 -17.12 -2.84
C THR A 826 -0.08 -15.87 -3.58
N PHE A 827 0.96 -15.96 -4.42
CA PHE A 827 1.34 -14.84 -5.28
C PHE A 827 0.23 -14.51 -6.29
N ALA A 828 -0.46 -15.48 -6.87
CA ALA A 828 -1.60 -15.20 -7.75
C ALA A 828 -2.70 -14.39 -7.04
N CYS A 829 -3.00 -14.72 -5.79
CA CYS A 829 -3.95 -14.00 -4.95
C CYS A 829 -3.53 -12.54 -4.70
N ILE A 830 -2.30 -12.31 -4.21
CA ILE A 830 -1.80 -10.95 -3.91
C ILE A 830 -1.74 -10.12 -5.19
N LEU A 831 -1.13 -10.65 -6.26
CA LEU A 831 -1.01 -9.94 -7.54
C LEU A 831 -2.37 -9.64 -8.15
N GLY A 832 -3.31 -10.60 -8.16
CA GLY A 832 -4.65 -10.42 -8.70
C GLY A 832 -5.45 -9.35 -7.97
N MET A 833 -5.38 -9.35 -6.63
CA MET A 833 -6.00 -8.31 -5.81
C MET A 833 -5.40 -6.93 -6.08
N THR A 834 -4.06 -6.82 -6.18
CA THR A 834 -3.40 -5.54 -6.49
C THR A 834 -3.79 -5.03 -7.87
N PHE A 835 -3.63 -5.82 -8.94
CA PHE A 835 -3.98 -5.37 -10.29
C PHE A 835 -5.49 -5.05 -10.44
N THR A 836 -6.37 -5.78 -9.76
CA THR A 836 -7.80 -5.41 -9.77
C THR A 836 -8.02 -4.02 -9.15
N ARG A 837 -7.35 -3.71 -8.04
CA ARG A 837 -7.45 -2.39 -7.37
C ARG A 837 -6.82 -1.27 -8.19
N LEU A 838 -5.66 -1.51 -8.79
CA LEU A 838 -4.99 -0.54 -9.66
C LEU A 838 -5.86 -0.12 -10.83
N ARG A 839 -6.62 -1.06 -11.40
CA ARG A 839 -7.58 -0.75 -12.47
C ARG A 839 -8.83 -0.03 -11.95
N ASP A 840 -9.48 -0.61 -10.94
CA ASP A 840 -10.80 -0.17 -10.52
C ASP A 840 -10.75 1.15 -9.73
N GLY A 841 -9.65 1.44 -9.04
CA GLY A 841 -9.41 2.67 -8.28
C GLY A 841 -8.72 3.78 -9.08
N ASP A 842 -8.48 3.60 -10.38
CA ASP A 842 -7.86 4.60 -11.25
C ASP A 842 -8.90 5.35 -12.11
N ARG A 843 -9.14 6.63 -11.78
CA ARG A 843 -10.10 7.48 -12.51
C ARG A 843 -9.74 7.62 -13.99
N PHE A 844 -8.44 7.55 -14.30
CA PHE A 844 -7.86 7.70 -15.62
C PHE A 844 -7.51 6.35 -16.26
N TRP A 845 -8.07 5.24 -15.78
CA TRP A 845 -8.02 3.96 -16.49
C TRP A 845 -8.44 4.15 -17.95
N TYR A 846 -7.79 3.46 -18.89
CA TYR A 846 -7.98 3.74 -20.32
C TYR A 846 -9.42 3.51 -20.81
N GLU A 847 -10.18 2.59 -20.20
CA GLU A 847 -11.60 2.36 -20.51
C GLU A 847 -12.57 3.23 -19.71
N SER A 848 -12.06 4.07 -18.80
CA SER A 848 -12.88 5.00 -18.04
C SER A 848 -13.56 5.99 -19.00
N SER A 849 -14.86 6.24 -18.80
CA SER A 849 -15.64 7.17 -19.63
C SER A 849 -15.13 8.62 -19.59
N TYR A 850 -14.29 8.94 -18.60
CA TYR A 850 -13.65 10.25 -18.46
C TYR A 850 -12.36 10.38 -19.27
N ASN A 851 -11.88 9.29 -19.86
CA ASN A 851 -10.59 9.27 -20.52
C ASN A 851 -10.74 9.47 -22.04
N PHE A 852 -10.92 8.41 -22.81
CA PHE A 852 -10.93 8.51 -24.28
C PHE A 852 -12.34 8.52 -24.86
N PHE A 853 -12.50 9.14 -26.03
CA PHE A 853 -13.73 9.00 -26.80
C PHE A 853 -13.91 7.52 -27.23
N PRO A 854 -15.15 7.05 -27.44
CA PRO A 854 -15.39 5.67 -27.85
C PRO A 854 -14.63 5.24 -29.11
N SER A 855 -14.46 6.14 -30.09
CA SER A 855 -13.67 5.90 -31.31
C SER A 855 -12.18 5.71 -31.01
N GLN A 856 -11.61 6.57 -30.16
CA GLN A 856 -10.23 6.46 -29.70
C GLN A 856 -10.01 5.17 -28.91
N LEU A 857 -10.97 4.77 -28.07
CA LEU A 857 -10.89 3.53 -27.27
C LEU A 857 -10.83 2.27 -28.15
N VAL A 858 -11.68 2.20 -29.18
CA VAL A 858 -11.64 1.11 -30.18
C VAL A 858 -10.28 1.03 -30.86
N GLU A 859 -9.66 2.18 -31.14
CA GLU A 859 -8.34 2.23 -31.74
C GLU A 859 -7.22 1.82 -30.77
N LEU A 860 -7.26 2.30 -29.52
CA LEU A 860 -6.27 1.98 -28.49
C LEU A 860 -6.26 0.48 -28.17
N ARG A 861 -7.40 -0.20 -28.17
CA ARG A 861 -7.49 -1.66 -27.93
C ARG A 861 -6.69 -2.52 -28.93
N LYS A 862 -6.27 -1.96 -30.06
CA LYS A 862 -5.38 -2.63 -31.02
C LYS A 862 -3.90 -2.62 -30.58
N THR A 863 -3.56 -1.90 -29.50
CA THR A 863 -2.20 -1.77 -29.00
C THR A 863 -1.58 -3.14 -28.73
N LYS A 864 -0.33 -3.30 -29.19
CA LYS A 864 0.51 -4.45 -28.94
C LYS A 864 1.92 -4.00 -28.63
N LEU A 865 2.58 -4.64 -27.67
CA LEU A 865 3.99 -4.37 -27.40
C LEU A 865 4.86 -4.71 -28.62
N SER A 866 4.48 -5.74 -29.38
CA SER A 866 5.11 -6.06 -30.68
C SER A 866 5.08 -4.89 -31.65
N LYS A 867 3.99 -4.10 -31.69
CA LYS A 867 3.93 -2.91 -32.54
C LYS A 867 4.83 -1.80 -32.03
N VAL A 868 4.84 -1.54 -30.72
CA VAL A 868 5.72 -0.54 -30.10
C VAL A 868 7.18 -0.86 -30.41
N VAL A 869 7.57 -2.14 -30.31
CA VAL A 869 8.90 -2.62 -30.72
C VAL A 869 9.17 -2.33 -32.19
N CYS A 870 8.30 -2.79 -33.10
CA CYS A 870 8.47 -2.56 -34.55
C CYS A 870 8.63 -1.09 -34.92
N THR A 871 7.86 -0.22 -34.27
CA THR A 871 7.82 1.21 -34.61
C THR A 871 9.02 1.97 -34.03
N ASN A 872 9.61 1.51 -32.92
CA ASN A 872 10.64 2.24 -32.18
C ASN A 872 12.03 1.60 -32.21
N ALA A 873 12.15 0.35 -32.64
CA ALA A 873 13.43 -0.28 -32.99
C ALA A 873 14.00 0.32 -34.30
N ASP A 874 15.30 0.15 -34.53
CA ASP A 874 15.96 0.62 -35.75
C ASP A 874 15.75 -0.34 -36.94
N ASP A 875 16.06 -1.63 -36.75
CA ASP A 875 16.06 -2.69 -37.78
C ASP A 875 15.38 -3.99 -37.31
N ILE A 876 14.21 -3.89 -36.67
CA ILE A 876 13.34 -5.05 -36.41
C ILE A 876 12.14 -5.00 -37.36
N ASP A 877 12.13 -5.89 -38.35
CA ASP A 877 11.10 -6.01 -39.40
C ASP A 877 10.11 -7.16 -39.16
N THR A 878 10.44 -8.07 -38.24
CA THR A 878 9.64 -9.24 -37.88
C THR A 878 9.64 -9.44 -36.36
N VAL A 879 8.49 -9.81 -35.79
CA VAL A 879 8.32 -9.98 -34.34
C VAL A 879 7.20 -10.96 -34.02
N GLN A 880 7.24 -11.60 -32.85
CA GLN A 880 6.14 -12.42 -32.35
C GLN A 880 4.89 -11.55 -32.12
N PRO A 881 3.67 -12.02 -32.46
CA PRO A 881 2.45 -11.27 -32.20
C PRO A 881 2.30 -10.85 -30.73
N ASN A 882 2.52 -11.77 -29.80
CA ASN A 882 2.71 -11.52 -28.38
C ASN A 882 4.17 -11.79 -28.02
N VAL A 883 4.92 -10.72 -27.75
CA VAL A 883 6.38 -10.78 -27.51
C VAL A 883 6.77 -11.55 -26.27
N PHE A 884 5.84 -11.85 -25.36
CA PHE A 884 6.09 -12.61 -24.13
C PHE A 884 6.18 -14.13 -24.37
N ARG A 885 5.81 -14.62 -25.55
CA ARG A 885 5.74 -16.05 -25.87
C ARG A 885 6.78 -16.44 -26.92
N SER A 886 7.66 -17.38 -26.58
CA SER A 886 8.74 -17.83 -27.47
C SER A 886 8.26 -18.79 -28.55
N ASN A 887 7.11 -19.46 -28.34
CA ASN A 887 6.56 -20.47 -29.25
C ASN A 887 5.74 -19.89 -30.42
N GLN A 888 5.60 -18.57 -30.51
CA GLN A 888 4.88 -17.93 -31.61
C GLN A 888 5.83 -17.62 -32.77
N ARG A 889 5.41 -17.92 -34.00
CA ARG A 889 6.16 -17.55 -35.21
C ARG A 889 6.18 -16.02 -35.35
N ARG A 890 7.35 -15.45 -35.69
CA ARG A 890 7.46 -14.03 -36.02
C ARG A 890 6.68 -13.71 -37.30
N ILE A 891 5.98 -12.58 -37.27
CA ILE A 891 5.24 -12.01 -38.41
C ILE A 891 5.86 -10.69 -38.81
N SER A 892 5.61 -10.23 -40.03
CA SER A 892 6.08 -8.92 -40.49
C SER A 892 5.45 -7.79 -39.66
N CYS A 893 6.27 -6.79 -39.30
CA CYS A 893 5.84 -5.57 -38.62
C CYS A 893 4.75 -4.79 -39.37
N GLY A 894 4.67 -4.94 -40.71
CA GLY A 894 3.62 -4.35 -41.53
C GLY A 894 2.25 -4.99 -41.34
N ALA A 895 2.19 -6.24 -40.87
CA ALA A 895 0.94 -6.95 -40.59
C ALA A 895 0.34 -6.57 -39.22
N ILE A 896 1.08 -5.88 -38.37
CA ILE A 896 0.62 -5.45 -37.04
C ILE A 896 0.07 -4.02 -37.16
N PRO A 897 -1.20 -3.77 -36.81
CA PRO A 897 -1.82 -2.46 -36.98
C PRO A 897 -1.15 -1.40 -36.11
N GLN A 898 -0.95 -0.21 -36.67
CA GLN A 898 -0.51 0.99 -35.93
C GLN A 898 -1.75 1.73 -35.39
N THR A 899 -1.63 2.32 -34.19
CA THR A 899 -2.66 3.20 -33.64
C THR A 899 -2.89 4.39 -34.57
N ASN A 900 -4.11 4.53 -35.11
CA ASN A 900 -4.50 5.66 -35.94
C ASN A 900 -4.72 6.94 -35.10
N LEU A 901 -3.69 7.79 -35.04
CA LEU A 901 -3.74 9.05 -34.29
C LEU A 901 -4.64 10.13 -34.92
N GLN A 902 -5.14 9.95 -36.15
CA GLN A 902 -6.09 10.90 -36.75
C GLN A 902 -7.39 11.04 -35.94
N LEU A 903 -7.70 10.07 -35.08
CA LEU A 903 -8.83 10.14 -34.14
C LEU A 903 -8.61 11.11 -32.97
N TRP A 904 -7.43 11.72 -32.86
CA TRP A 904 -7.11 12.83 -31.94
C TRP A 904 -7.15 14.20 -32.64
N ARG A 905 -7.61 14.26 -33.90
CA ARG A 905 -7.77 15.53 -34.61
C ARG A 905 -8.76 16.44 -33.90
N ASP A 906 -8.33 17.66 -33.65
CA ASP A 906 -9.13 18.77 -33.18
C ASP A 906 -9.61 19.58 -34.38
N ASN A 907 -10.92 19.52 -34.64
CA ASN A 907 -11.51 20.23 -35.77
C ASN A 907 -11.39 21.76 -35.65
N SER A 908 -11.13 22.29 -34.45
CA SER A 908 -10.85 23.71 -34.26
C SER A 908 -9.50 24.16 -34.82
N CYS A 909 -8.55 23.24 -35.03
CA CYS A 909 -7.25 23.52 -35.64
C CYS A 909 -7.30 23.61 -37.18
N SER A 910 -8.43 23.28 -37.82
CA SER A 910 -8.56 23.48 -39.27
C SER A 910 -8.62 24.98 -39.56
N PRO A 911 -7.89 25.50 -40.58
CA PRO A 911 -8.02 26.90 -40.95
C PRO A 911 -9.49 27.16 -41.27
N ARG A 912 -10.12 28.09 -40.52
CA ARG A 912 -11.45 28.59 -40.88
C ARG A 912 -11.36 28.99 -42.34
N ARG A 913 -12.12 28.31 -43.21
CA ARG A 913 -12.39 28.86 -44.55
C ARG A 913 -12.86 30.29 -44.29
N SER A 914 -12.11 31.27 -44.77
CA SER A 914 -12.56 32.64 -44.81
C SER A 914 -13.90 32.63 -45.54
N THR A 915 -14.99 32.70 -44.79
CA THR A 915 -16.26 33.15 -45.36
C THR A 915 -15.96 34.50 -45.99
N PRO A 916 -16.23 34.70 -47.29
CA PRO A 916 -16.00 35.99 -47.92
C PRO A 916 -16.72 37.03 -47.08
N ILE A 917 -16.01 38.04 -46.62
CA ILE A 917 -16.61 39.21 -46.00
C ILE A 917 -17.57 39.76 -47.06
N ARG A 918 -18.88 39.61 -46.84
CA ARG A 918 -19.89 40.27 -47.65
C ARG A 918 -19.68 41.77 -47.43
N THR A 919 -19.15 42.44 -48.44
CA THR A 919 -19.07 43.90 -48.46
C THR A 919 -20.50 44.42 -48.45
N VAL A 920 -20.89 45.01 -47.32
CA VAL A 920 -22.15 45.77 -47.19
C VAL A 920 -22.03 46.97 -48.13
N SER A 921 -22.96 47.10 -49.05
CA SER A 921 -22.92 48.20 -50.03
C SER A 921 -23.22 49.53 -49.34
N ALA A 922 -22.71 50.63 -49.89
CA ALA A 922 -23.02 51.99 -49.40
C ALA A 922 -24.53 52.32 -49.44
N GLN A 923 -25.35 51.52 -50.12
CA GLN A 923 -26.81 51.61 -50.09
C GLN A 923 -27.41 50.98 -48.83
N GLU A 924 -26.86 49.86 -48.34
CA GLU A 924 -27.32 49.21 -47.10
C GLU A 924 -26.97 50.06 -45.85
N LEU A 925 -25.90 50.85 -45.90
CA LEU A 925 -25.51 51.80 -44.84
C LEU A 925 -26.37 53.07 -44.76
N ARG A 926 -27.18 53.40 -45.78
CA ARG A 926 -28.10 54.56 -45.74
C ARG A 926 -29.51 54.19 -45.28
N ALA A 927 -29.80 52.90 -45.15
CA ALA A 927 -31.09 52.38 -44.69
C ALA A 927 -31.10 52.07 -43.17
N TRP A 928 -29.93 52.11 -42.53
CA TRP A 928 -29.75 52.23 -41.08
C TRP A 928 -29.62 53.70 -40.71
#